data_AF-A0A446BV91-F1
#
_entry.id   AF-A0A446BV91-F1
#
_cell.length_a   1.000
_cell.length_b   1.000
_cell.length_c   1.000
_cell.angle_alpha   90.00
_cell.angle_beta   90.00
_cell.angle_gamma   90.00
#
_symmetry.space_group_name_H-M   'P 1'
#
loop_
_entity.id
_entity.type
_entity.pdbx_description
1 polymer ?
#
loop_
_entity_poly.entity_id
_entity_poly.type
_entity_poly.pdbx_seq_one_letter_code
_entity_poly.pdbx_strand_id
1 'polypeptide(L)'
;MADQPAPVVSEPLCEGDTTIITNVLPPDLAADAFERLLEEVSWAGMSHMGGEVPRRIAVQGAVAEDGSMPVYRHPADESPPLLPFSPTVLRIKEEVEKHLGHPVNHVLIQHYRTGNDYISEHSDKTLDIVPGSFIANVSLGAERTMVFRTKRPPKEDDDNNNDNHSAATTQQSPSAPATTTTPDSNDDGANQPPQPSKQPADNHPTAAAAARTTVRAPLPHNSLCRMGLATNARWLHAIRQDKRAERDKTAAELSHGGARISLTFRQIGTFIDGDSAQPQRIWGQGAVAKARADARPVVNGQTDEAARLLRAFGAENNRAAFDWRRWYGAGFDVLHMGTPKRWFASHVSSSASSSVNPNGSRGGGEGAIANTRVALALAELGVGCARGSVEGAPVRFEDNNNYSNDPGRRPAAVAGAPVVVEGHASVLRYLDAVYGPGRRCDQMPPAEVARRVVRLERALDLLGRWTAVLGEAGLSVRDGSGSGGGGGGGGGGDEGAASKEQTETVVRLLGDELAVWDGWAAEEAAAATPTTTTTAAAAAAAMPTSAGGDSKSPSKTGSDAAASSNSASFFIAGGSQPSPADFALWPVLHDMVAVCGSGVLDSHHHLARYYAAFGARSAVAKALAVPGALQPRGQAQTQAQAKAESE
;
A
#
# COMPACT_ATOMS: atom_id res chain seq x y z
N MET A 1 1.29 43.06 -19.00
CA MET A 1 1.09 41.65 -19.42
C MET A 1 2.22 41.34 -20.38
N ALA A 2 3.24 40.63 -19.91
CA ALA A 2 4.37 40.27 -20.76
C ALA A 2 3.90 39.22 -21.78
N ASP A 3 4.16 39.48 -23.05
CA ASP A 3 3.92 38.60 -24.19
C ASP A 3 4.60 37.25 -23.91
N GLN A 4 3.83 36.18 -23.72
CA GLN A 4 4.37 34.85 -23.44
C GLN A 4 4.51 34.04 -24.74
N PRO A 5 5.56 33.21 -24.85
CA PRO A 5 5.89 32.52 -26.08
C PRO A 5 4.83 31.50 -26.46
N ALA A 6 4.39 31.55 -27.72
CA ALA A 6 3.51 30.58 -28.34
C ALA A 6 4.06 29.13 -28.22
N PRO A 7 3.20 28.11 -28.38
CA PRO A 7 3.66 26.72 -28.38
C PRO A 7 4.77 26.49 -29.40
N VAL A 8 5.88 25.86 -29.00
CA VAL A 8 7.02 25.55 -29.88
C VAL A 8 7.16 24.05 -30.03
N VAL A 9 7.17 23.57 -31.27
CA VAL A 9 7.29 22.15 -31.59
C VAL A 9 8.74 21.83 -31.93
N SER A 10 9.29 20.76 -31.33
CA SER A 10 10.64 20.26 -31.64
C SER A 10 10.69 19.57 -33.01
N GLU A 11 11.91 19.35 -33.51
CA GLU A 11 12.13 18.39 -34.58
C GLU A 11 11.60 17.00 -34.21
N PRO A 12 11.15 16.19 -35.20
CA PRO A 12 10.73 14.83 -34.97
C PRO A 12 11.85 13.96 -34.39
N LEU A 13 11.50 13.13 -33.41
CA LEU A 13 12.38 12.22 -32.70
C LEU A 13 12.08 10.76 -33.08
N CYS A 14 13.05 9.88 -32.83
CA CYS A 14 12.90 8.42 -32.95
C CYS A 14 12.47 7.98 -34.36
N GLU A 15 11.27 7.40 -34.52
CA GLU A 15 10.75 6.98 -35.84
C GLU A 15 10.16 8.15 -36.67
N GLY A 16 10.31 9.40 -36.19
CA GLY A 16 9.80 10.60 -36.86
C GLY A 16 8.34 10.92 -36.56
N ASP A 17 7.68 10.13 -35.71
CA ASP A 17 6.29 10.32 -35.28
C ASP A 17 6.17 10.87 -33.84
N THR A 18 7.28 11.29 -33.24
CA THR A 18 7.34 11.81 -31.86
C THR A 18 7.91 13.22 -31.80
N THR A 19 7.25 14.13 -31.08
CA THR A 19 7.67 15.54 -30.95
C THR A 19 7.47 16.04 -29.52
N ILE A 20 8.30 16.98 -29.08
CA ILE A 20 8.12 17.73 -27.82
C ILE A 20 7.53 19.10 -28.15
N ILE A 21 6.44 19.46 -27.49
CA ILE A 21 5.79 20.77 -27.61
C ILE A 21 5.97 21.49 -26.28
N THR A 22 6.63 22.66 -26.26
CA THR A 22 6.75 23.50 -25.06
C THR A 22 5.66 24.57 -25.04
N ASN A 23 5.33 25.07 -23.84
CA ASN A 23 4.26 26.04 -23.60
C ASN A 23 2.90 25.54 -24.09
N VAL A 24 2.56 24.29 -23.78
CA VAL A 24 1.37 23.61 -24.32
C VAL A 24 0.07 24.12 -23.67
N LEU A 25 0.10 24.49 -22.40
CA LEU A 25 -1.05 25.00 -21.66
C LEU A 25 -1.08 26.54 -21.66
N PRO A 26 -2.28 27.15 -21.72
CA PRO A 26 -2.49 28.58 -21.50
C PRO A 26 -1.88 29.06 -20.17
N PRO A 27 -1.40 30.33 -20.09
CA PRO A 27 -0.70 30.82 -18.91
C PRO A 27 -1.51 30.77 -17.61
N ASP A 28 -2.82 31.01 -17.68
CA ASP A 28 -3.72 30.96 -16.53
C ASP A 28 -3.90 29.54 -15.98
N LEU A 29 -3.82 28.53 -16.85
CA LEU A 29 -3.86 27.12 -16.45
C LEU A 29 -2.49 26.65 -15.98
N ALA A 30 -1.42 26.99 -16.70
CA ALA A 30 -0.06 26.57 -16.37
C ALA A 30 0.42 27.13 -15.01
N ALA A 31 -0.06 28.32 -14.63
CA ALA A 31 0.37 29.01 -13.41
C ALA A 31 0.03 28.26 -12.11
N ASP A 32 -1.05 27.49 -12.08
CA ASP A 32 -1.51 26.79 -10.86
C ASP A 32 -1.95 25.33 -11.07
N ALA A 33 -1.80 24.79 -12.29
CA ALA A 33 -2.15 23.40 -12.56
C ALA A 33 -1.35 22.41 -11.70
N PHE A 34 -0.10 22.72 -11.36
CA PHE A 34 0.72 21.81 -10.55
C PHE A 34 0.13 21.65 -9.13
N GLU A 35 -0.14 22.76 -8.46
CA GLU A 35 -0.71 22.82 -7.12
C GLU A 35 -2.13 22.23 -7.09
N ARG A 36 -2.98 22.62 -8.04
CA ARG A 36 -4.35 22.08 -8.14
C ARG A 36 -4.36 20.57 -8.35
N LEU A 37 -3.46 20.02 -9.18
CA LEU A 37 -3.38 18.57 -9.37
C LEU A 37 -2.93 17.85 -8.10
N LEU A 38 -2.04 18.43 -7.29
CA LEU A 38 -1.66 17.83 -6.01
C LEU A 38 -2.85 17.70 -5.05
N GLU A 39 -3.77 18.66 -5.08
CA GLU A 39 -4.96 18.70 -4.23
C GLU A 39 -6.14 17.88 -4.79
N GLU A 40 -6.42 17.99 -6.09
CA GLU A 40 -7.58 17.37 -6.74
C GLU A 40 -7.40 15.86 -6.98
N VAL A 41 -6.17 15.39 -7.20
CA VAL A 41 -5.91 14.00 -7.59
C VAL A 41 -5.81 13.09 -6.37
N SER A 42 -6.58 12.00 -6.38
CA SER A 42 -6.50 10.94 -5.37
C SER A 42 -5.27 10.04 -5.63
N TRP A 43 -4.14 10.40 -5.03
CA TRP A 43 -2.87 9.70 -5.20
C TRP A 43 -2.82 8.34 -4.49
N ALA A 44 -2.56 7.27 -5.24
CA ALA A 44 -2.32 5.92 -4.74
C ALA A 44 -0.83 5.52 -4.82
N GLY A 45 -0.38 4.66 -3.92
CA GLY A 45 0.80 3.84 -4.13
C GLY A 45 0.46 2.66 -5.03
N MET A 46 1.42 2.13 -5.78
CA MET A 46 1.26 0.84 -6.48
C MET A 46 2.48 -0.02 -6.14
N SER A 47 2.29 -1.33 -6.11
CA SER A 47 3.38 -2.31 -6.03
C SER A 47 3.38 -3.14 -7.30
N HIS A 48 4.56 -3.55 -7.75
CA HIS A 48 4.71 -4.56 -8.79
C HIS A 48 5.35 -5.80 -8.17
N MET A 49 5.43 -6.90 -8.93
CA MET A 49 6.15 -8.14 -8.57
C MET A 49 7.63 -7.97 -8.15
N GLY A 50 8.19 -6.75 -8.22
CA GLY A 50 9.54 -6.40 -7.75
C GLY A 50 9.60 -5.33 -6.64
N GLY A 51 8.48 -4.96 -6.02
CA GLY A 51 8.41 -3.98 -4.91
C GLY A 51 7.53 -2.75 -5.19
N GLU A 52 7.49 -1.84 -4.22
CA GLU A 52 6.72 -0.57 -4.30
C GLU A 52 7.22 0.30 -5.46
N VAL A 53 6.30 0.88 -6.22
CA VAL A 53 6.63 1.88 -7.23
C VAL A 53 7.17 3.10 -6.49
N PRO A 54 8.34 3.64 -6.86
CA PRO A 54 8.90 4.79 -6.17
C PRO A 54 8.12 6.09 -6.43
N ARG A 55 6.95 6.07 -7.08
CA ARG A 55 6.16 7.27 -7.42
C ARG A 55 4.69 7.04 -7.12
N ARG A 56 3.96 8.12 -6.81
CA ARG A 56 2.50 8.06 -6.62
C ARG A 56 1.79 8.11 -7.95
N ILE A 57 0.65 7.44 -8.06
CA ILE A 57 -0.11 7.36 -9.30
C ILE A 57 -1.60 7.57 -9.07
N ALA A 58 -2.31 7.96 -10.12
CA ALA A 58 -3.77 7.94 -10.18
C ALA A 58 -4.22 7.66 -11.61
N VAL A 59 -5.42 7.10 -11.76
CA VAL A 59 -6.03 6.87 -13.07
C VAL A 59 -7.33 7.63 -13.12
N GLN A 60 -7.51 8.45 -14.16
CA GLN A 60 -8.77 9.13 -14.43
C GLN A 60 -9.24 8.88 -15.86
N GLY A 61 -10.54 8.96 -16.10
CA GLY A 61 -11.10 8.78 -17.43
C GLY A 61 -12.54 9.27 -17.58
N ALA A 62 -13.04 9.18 -18.81
CA ALA A 62 -14.42 9.50 -19.14
C ALA A 62 -15.33 8.34 -18.72
N VAL A 63 -16.28 8.60 -17.83
CA VAL A 63 -17.37 7.68 -17.50
C VAL A 63 -18.56 8.08 -18.35
N ALA A 64 -19.02 7.19 -19.23
CA ALA A 64 -20.18 7.43 -20.07
C ALA A 64 -21.48 7.39 -19.25
N GLU A 65 -22.55 8.02 -19.76
CA GLU A 65 -23.88 8.04 -19.12
C GLU A 65 -24.42 6.64 -18.84
N ASP A 66 -24.02 5.68 -19.67
CA ASP A 66 -24.43 4.29 -19.61
C ASP A 66 -23.57 3.44 -18.65
N GLY A 67 -22.67 4.08 -17.90
CA GLY A 67 -21.75 3.48 -16.93
C GLY A 67 -20.46 2.94 -17.55
N SER A 68 -20.26 3.03 -18.86
CA SER A 68 -19.04 2.52 -19.51
C SER A 68 -17.82 3.35 -19.13
N MET A 69 -16.74 2.68 -18.74
CA MET A 69 -15.45 3.32 -18.45
C MET A 69 -14.31 2.66 -19.24
N PRO A 70 -13.34 3.45 -19.74
CA PRO A 70 -12.20 2.91 -20.48
C PRO A 70 -11.24 2.17 -19.56
N VAL A 71 -10.63 1.09 -20.04
CA VAL A 71 -9.64 0.34 -19.28
C VAL A 71 -8.33 0.19 -20.05
N TYR A 72 -7.22 0.57 -19.39
CA TYR A 72 -5.87 0.38 -19.91
C TYR A 72 -5.16 -0.73 -19.14
N ARG A 73 -4.88 -1.85 -19.80
CA ARG A 73 -4.24 -3.01 -19.18
C ARG A 73 -2.74 -3.05 -19.48
N HIS A 74 -1.96 -3.31 -18.43
CA HIS A 74 -0.53 -3.50 -18.51
C HIS A 74 -0.09 -4.58 -17.51
N PRO A 75 1.13 -5.15 -17.62
CA PRO A 75 1.63 -6.12 -16.65
C PRO A 75 1.72 -5.53 -15.24
N ALA A 76 0.69 -5.76 -14.44
CA ALA A 76 0.58 -5.41 -13.03
C ALA A 76 -0.43 -6.35 -12.38
N ASP A 77 -0.32 -6.51 -11.06
CA ASP A 77 -1.21 -7.39 -10.30
C ASP A 77 -2.63 -6.82 -10.28
N GLU A 78 -2.76 -5.52 -10.01
CA GLU A 78 -4.00 -4.76 -10.00
C GLU A 78 -3.75 -3.33 -10.52
N SER A 79 -4.69 -2.79 -11.29
CA SER A 79 -4.69 -1.39 -11.70
C SER A 79 -5.47 -0.55 -10.69
N PRO A 80 -5.08 0.70 -10.41
CA PRO A 80 -5.89 1.60 -9.59
C PRO A 80 -7.28 1.77 -10.19
N PRO A 81 -8.30 2.05 -9.36
CA PRO A 81 -9.63 2.34 -9.87
C PRO A 81 -9.58 3.56 -10.80
N LEU A 82 -10.36 3.52 -11.87
CA LEU A 82 -10.56 4.67 -12.74
C LEU A 82 -11.53 5.63 -12.06
N LEU A 83 -11.07 6.84 -11.78
CA LEU A 83 -11.90 7.93 -11.27
C LEU A 83 -12.35 8.84 -12.42
N PRO A 84 -13.45 9.60 -12.27
CA PRO A 84 -13.77 10.67 -13.21
C PRO A 84 -12.63 11.70 -13.30
N PHE A 85 -12.49 12.35 -14.46
CA PHE A 85 -11.54 13.44 -14.62
C PHE A 85 -11.81 14.58 -13.62
N SER A 86 -10.76 15.07 -12.97
CA SER A 86 -10.86 16.27 -12.13
C SER A 86 -10.99 17.55 -13.00
N PRO A 87 -11.46 18.67 -12.44
CA PRO A 87 -11.61 19.92 -13.18
C PRO A 87 -10.34 20.38 -13.89
N THR A 88 -9.18 20.31 -13.21
CA THR A 88 -7.90 20.69 -13.82
C THR A 88 -7.48 19.73 -14.93
N VAL A 89 -7.72 18.42 -14.76
CA VAL A 89 -7.40 17.42 -15.78
C VAL A 89 -8.28 17.57 -17.03
N LEU A 90 -9.56 17.94 -16.88
CA LEU A 90 -10.44 18.25 -18.02
C LEU A 90 -9.91 19.42 -18.85
N ARG A 91 -9.49 20.51 -18.21
CA ARG A 91 -8.90 21.66 -18.91
C ARG A 91 -7.61 21.29 -19.64
N ILE A 92 -6.73 20.51 -19.02
CA ILE A 92 -5.50 20.01 -19.66
C ILE A 92 -5.84 19.10 -20.85
N LYS A 93 -6.83 18.21 -20.68
CA LYS A 93 -7.30 17.32 -21.73
C LYS A 93 -7.74 18.09 -22.98
N GLU A 94 -8.54 19.16 -22.81
CA GLU A 94 -9.01 19.98 -23.92
C GLU A 94 -7.85 20.58 -24.74
N GLU A 95 -6.80 21.08 -24.08
CA GLU A 95 -5.61 21.59 -24.77
C GLU A 95 -4.83 20.47 -25.46
N VAL A 96 -4.68 19.31 -24.81
CA VAL A 96 -4.03 18.15 -25.39
C VAL A 96 -4.74 17.71 -26.67
N GLU A 97 -6.07 17.59 -26.66
CA GLU A 97 -6.85 17.15 -27.83
C GLU A 97 -6.67 18.07 -29.05
N LYS A 98 -6.52 19.39 -28.83
CA LYS A 98 -6.20 20.35 -29.91
C LYS A 98 -4.85 20.03 -30.57
N HIS A 99 -3.85 19.67 -29.79
CA HIS A 99 -2.52 19.32 -30.29
C HIS A 99 -2.44 17.91 -30.90
N LEU A 100 -3.32 17.00 -30.49
CA LEU A 100 -3.34 15.63 -31.01
C LEU A 100 -4.19 15.49 -32.28
N GLY A 101 -5.25 16.28 -32.41
CA GLY A 101 -6.24 16.17 -33.49
C GLY A 101 -7.20 14.98 -33.33
N HIS A 102 -7.23 14.35 -32.16
CA HIS A 102 -8.15 13.26 -31.82
C HIS A 102 -8.48 13.30 -30.32
N PRO A 103 -9.61 12.70 -29.88
CA PRO A 103 -9.98 12.71 -28.48
C PRO A 103 -9.11 11.75 -27.65
N VAL A 104 -9.05 11.98 -26.34
CA VAL A 104 -8.47 11.07 -25.34
C VAL A 104 -9.50 10.85 -24.23
N ASN A 105 -9.61 9.63 -23.71
CA ASN A 105 -10.64 9.28 -22.72
C ASN A 105 -10.06 8.70 -21.42
N HIS A 106 -8.74 8.60 -21.32
CA HIS A 106 -8.06 8.01 -20.19
C HIS A 106 -6.73 8.75 -19.93
N VAL A 107 -6.37 8.92 -18.66
CA VAL A 107 -5.09 9.47 -18.24
C VAL A 107 -4.49 8.68 -17.07
N LEU A 108 -3.21 8.35 -17.19
CA LEU A 108 -2.39 7.92 -16.06
C LEU A 108 -1.62 9.13 -15.53
N ILE A 109 -1.88 9.51 -14.28
CA ILE A 109 -1.22 10.62 -13.59
C ILE A 109 -0.14 10.05 -12.70
N GLN A 110 1.08 10.59 -12.76
CA GLN A 110 2.23 10.11 -12.00
C GLN A 110 2.93 11.29 -11.33
N HIS A 111 3.05 11.25 -10.00
CA HIS A 111 3.74 12.24 -9.21
C HIS A 111 5.10 11.70 -8.75
N TYR A 112 6.15 12.27 -9.34
CA TYR A 112 7.55 12.10 -8.97
C TYR A 112 7.86 13.15 -7.89
N ARG A 113 8.00 12.72 -6.65
CA ARG A 113 8.17 13.59 -5.48
C ARG A 113 9.52 14.31 -5.48
N THR A 114 10.53 13.67 -6.05
CA THR A 114 11.90 14.19 -6.16
C THR A 114 12.59 13.64 -7.41
N GLY A 115 13.84 14.07 -7.65
CA GLY A 115 14.75 13.45 -8.64
C GLY A 115 15.03 11.96 -8.40
N ASN A 116 14.73 11.43 -7.22
CA ASN A 116 14.93 10.02 -6.89
C ASN A 116 13.85 9.09 -7.47
N ASP A 117 12.64 9.62 -7.69
CA ASP A 117 11.54 8.85 -8.25
C ASP A 117 11.80 8.62 -9.75
N TYR A 118 11.52 7.41 -10.25
CA TYR A 118 11.83 7.01 -11.62
C TYR A 118 10.80 6.04 -12.20
N ILE A 119 10.86 5.87 -13.52
CA ILE A 119 10.20 4.78 -14.25
C ILE A 119 11.23 4.11 -15.16
N SER A 120 11.41 2.80 -14.98
CA SER A 120 12.34 1.99 -15.76
C SER A 120 11.96 1.97 -17.25
N GLU A 121 12.86 1.48 -18.09
CA GLU A 121 12.62 1.36 -19.52
C GLU A 121 11.45 0.41 -19.81
N HIS A 122 10.47 0.92 -20.57
CA HIS A 122 9.28 0.18 -20.98
C HIS A 122 8.74 0.73 -22.30
N SER A 123 7.78 0.01 -22.88
CA SER A 123 6.87 0.53 -23.90
C SER A 123 5.45 0.42 -23.36
N ASP A 124 4.60 1.37 -23.74
CA ASP A 124 3.16 1.30 -23.44
C ASP A 124 2.53 0.15 -24.22
N LYS A 125 1.51 -0.48 -23.64
CA LYS A 125 0.83 -1.63 -24.21
C LYS A 125 -0.24 -1.20 -25.18
N THR A 126 -0.16 -1.66 -26.42
CA THR A 126 -1.07 -1.22 -27.49
C THR A 126 -2.35 -2.04 -27.59
N LEU A 127 -2.58 -3.02 -26.69
CA LEU A 127 -3.79 -3.84 -26.66
C LEU A 127 -5.06 -2.97 -26.63
N ASP A 128 -5.09 -2.00 -25.72
CA ASP A 128 -6.27 -1.17 -25.46
C ASP A 128 -6.19 0.23 -26.10
N ILE A 129 -5.04 0.62 -26.66
CA ILE A 129 -4.83 1.94 -27.29
C ILE A 129 -5.34 1.90 -28.74
N VAL A 130 -6.16 2.88 -29.13
CA VAL A 130 -6.74 2.96 -30.48
C VAL A 130 -5.64 3.14 -31.55
N PRO A 131 -5.60 2.31 -32.61
CA PRO A 131 -4.67 2.47 -33.71
C PRO A 131 -4.75 3.85 -34.35
N GLY A 132 -3.59 4.44 -34.66
CA GLY A 132 -3.49 5.78 -35.24
C GLY A 132 -3.60 6.93 -34.24
N SER A 133 -3.86 6.67 -32.95
CA SER A 133 -3.80 7.69 -31.90
C SER A 133 -2.37 7.93 -31.41
N PHE A 134 -2.17 9.01 -30.65
CA PHE A 134 -0.93 9.31 -29.94
C PHE A 134 -1.01 8.96 -28.45
N ILE A 135 0.15 8.72 -27.84
CA ILE A 135 0.35 8.74 -26.39
C ILE A 135 0.87 10.11 -26.03
N ALA A 136 0.12 10.86 -25.23
CA ALA A 136 0.41 12.25 -24.91
C ALA A 136 0.84 12.41 -23.45
N ASN A 137 2.12 12.74 -23.23
CA ASN A 137 2.67 12.92 -21.89
C ASN A 137 2.88 14.42 -21.59
N VAL A 138 1.97 15.03 -20.82
CA VAL A 138 2.13 16.39 -20.30
C VAL A 138 3.01 16.36 -19.05
N SER A 139 3.93 17.32 -18.94
CA SER A 139 4.86 17.49 -17.83
C SER A 139 4.66 18.83 -17.14
N LEU A 140 4.41 18.79 -15.84
CA LEU A 140 4.32 19.95 -14.96
C LEU A 140 5.29 19.79 -13.80
N GLY A 141 5.94 20.88 -13.42
CA GLY A 141 6.92 20.91 -12.33
C GLY A 141 8.36 20.84 -12.82
N ALA A 142 9.23 20.20 -12.03
CA ALA A 142 10.64 20.01 -12.33
C ALA A 142 10.90 19.39 -13.70
N GLU A 143 11.83 19.98 -14.45
CA GLU A 143 12.28 19.41 -15.72
C GLU A 143 12.91 18.02 -15.50
N ARG A 144 12.53 17.06 -16.34
CA ARG A 144 13.14 15.72 -16.34
C ARG A 144 13.43 15.27 -17.77
N THR A 145 14.50 14.49 -17.94
CA THR A 145 14.84 13.92 -19.24
C THR A 145 14.10 12.61 -19.48
N MET A 146 13.30 12.55 -20.54
CA MET A 146 12.80 11.29 -21.10
C MET A 146 13.89 10.67 -21.99
N VAL A 147 14.23 9.41 -21.71
CA VAL A 147 15.25 8.66 -22.44
C VAL A 147 14.55 7.62 -23.30
N PHE A 148 14.69 7.74 -24.61
CA PHE A 148 14.27 6.73 -25.58
C PHE A 148 15.44 5.84 -25.96
N ARG A 149 15.23 4.52 -26.04
CA ARG A 149 16.24 3.55 -26.44
C ARG A 149 15.64 2.47 -27.32
N THR A 150 16.14 2.32 -28.55
CA THR A 150 15.69 1.29 -29.52
C THR A 150 15.60 -0.10 -28.86
N LYS A 151 14.60 -0.91 -29.19
CA LYS A 151 14.51 -2.31 -28.73
C LYS A 151 15.64 -3.14 -29.33
N ARG A 152 15.94 -4.30 -28.71
CA ARG A 152 16.95 -5.22 -29.28
C ARG A 152 16.41 -5.85 -30.56
N PRO A 153 17.25 -6.08 -31.57
CA PRO A 153 16.86 -6.93 -32.69
C PRO A 153 16.59 -8.36 -32.17
N PRO A 154 15.64 -9.09 -32.80
CA PRO A 154 15.43 -10.50 -32.47
C PRO A 154 16.72 -11.30 -32.71
N LYS A 155 17.01 -12.27 -31.84
CA LYS A 155 18.04 -13.28 -32.12
C LYS A 155 17.48 -14.25 -33.16
N GLU A 156 18.29 -14.63 -34.14
CA GLU A 156 17.89 -15.52 -35.25
C GLU A 156 17.55 -16.96 -34.82
N ASP A 157 17.76 -17.34 -33.55
CA ASP A 157 17.59 -18.72 -33.05
C ASP A 157 16.21 -19.07 -32.45
N ASP A 158 15.29 -18.10 -32.28
CA ASP A 158 14.05 -18.31 -31.50
C ASP A 158 12.83 -18.81 -32.30
N ASP A 159 12.94 -18.96 -33.63
CA ASP A 159 11.79 -19.38 -34.48
C ASP A 159 11.63 -20.91 -34.63
N ASN A 160 12.56 -21.73 -34.12
CA ASN A 160 12.57 -23.19 -34.37
C ASN A 160 12.12 -24.11 -33.23
N ASN A 161 11.64 -23.61 -32.08
CA ASN A 161 11.38 -24.51 -30.94
C ASN A 161 10.06 -24.30 -30.20
N ASN A 162 8.97 -23.93 -30.89
CA ASN A 162 7.67 -23.82 -30.21
C ASN A 162 6.46 -24.33 -31.00
N ASP A 163 6.66 -25.32 -31.86
CA ASP A 163 5.57 -26.14 -32.40
C ASP A 163 5.64 -27.54 -31.78
N ASN A 164 5.08 -27.69 -30.58
CA ASN A 164 4.64 -29.01 -30.10
C ASN A 164 3.17 -28.93 -29.70
N HIS A 165 2.31 -28.81 -30.71
CA HIS A 165 0.90 -29.14 -30.56
C HIS A 165 0.72 -30.64 -30.78
N SER A 166 0.35 -31.31 -29.69
CA SER A 166 -0.11 -32.69 -29.67
C SER A 166 -1.33 -32.87 -30.58
N ALA A 167 -1.13 -33.51 -31.73
CA ALA A 167 -2.19 -34.20 -32.45
C ALA A 167 -2.10 -35.69 -32.08
N ALA A 168 -3.03 -36.14 -31.25
CA ALA A 168 -3.27 -37.55 -31.04
C ALA A 168 -3.87 -38.15 -32.33
N THR A 169 -3.26 -39.20 -32.88
CA THR A 169 -3.91 -40.33 -33.59
C THR A 169 -2.86 -41.41 -33.94
N THR A 170 -2.95 -42.53 -33.21
CA THR A 170 -2.95 -43.93 -33.70
C THR A 170 -1.74 -44.55 -34.43
N GLN A 171 -1.07 -45.46 -33.69
CA GLN A 171 -0.54 -46.78 -34.07
C GLN A 171 0.44 -46.91 -35.26
N GLN A 172 1.71 -47.26 -34.97
CA GLN A 172 2.24 -48.63 -35.11
C GLN A 172 3.74 -48.70 -34.72
N SER A 173 4.10 -49.79 -34.04
CA SER A 173 5.45 -50.11 -33.55
C SER A 173 6.45 -50.48 -34.66
N PRO A 174 7.77 -50.41 -34.37
CA PRO A 174 8.85 -50.50 -35.36
C PRO A 174 9.43 -51.92 -35.48
N SER A 175 10.20 -52.15 -36.55
CA SER A 175 11.12 -53.30 -36.67
C SER A 175 12.54 -52.79 -36.91
N ALA A 176 13.42 -53.07 -35.96
CA ALA A 176 14.90 -53.03 -36.07
C ALA A 176 15.39 -54.22 -36.94
N PRO A 177 16.70 -54.54 -37.17
CA PRO A 177 17.88 -54.29 -36.32
C PRO A 177 19.15 -53.77 -37.08
N ALA A 178 20.01 -52.97 -36.45
CA ALA A 178 21.20 -53.31 -35.66
C ALA A 178 22.40 -53.88 -36.45
N THR A 179 23.56 -53.24 -36.31
CA THR A 179 24.87 -53.88 -36.03
C THR A 179 25.86 -52.77 -35.62
N THR A 180 26.18 -52.61 -34.33
CA THR A 180 27.22 -53.32 -33.54
C THR A 180 28.63 -52.98 -34.01
N THR A 181 29.39 -52.25 -33.18
CA THR A 181 30.63 -52.73 -32.54
C THR A 181 31.22 -51.64 -31.62
N THR A 182 31.00 -51.78 -30.32
CA THR A 182 31.98 -51.57 -29.23
C THR A 182 33.05 -52.68 -29.31
N PRO A 183 34.17 -52.73 -28.52
CA PRO A 183 34.38 -52.22 -27.15
C PRO A 183 35.79 -51.63 -26.95
N ASP A 184 36.41 -51.35 -25.81
CA ASP A 184 36.37 -51.72 -24.39
C ASP A 184 37.24 -50.62 -23.69
N SER A 185 36.82 -49.96 -22.61
CA SER A 185 36.96 -50.35 -21.19
C SER A 185 38.29 -49.93 -20.53
N ASN A 186 38.16 -49.46 -19.28
CA ASN A 186 39.16 -49.38 -18.19
C ASN A 186 40.10 -48.15 -18.23
N ASP A 187 40.42 -47.43 -17.15
CA ASP A 187 40.14 -47.54 -15.72
C ASP A 187 40.63 -46.26 -15.01
N ASP A 188 40.13 -46.06 -13.79
CA ASP A 188 40.74 -45.40 -12.63
C ASP A 188 41.17 -43.92 -12.59
N GLY A 189 40.73 -43.28 -11.49
CA GLY A 189 41.70 -42.69 -10.56
C GLY A 189 41.72 -41.17 -10.43
N ALA A 190 41.19 -40.67 -9.32
CA ALA A 190 41.15 -39.27 -8.88
C ALA A 190 42.48 -38.49 -8.90
N ASN A 191 42.45 -37.22 -9.35
CA ASN A 191 43.05 -36.07 -8.64
C ASN A 191 42.65 -34.70 -9.24
N GLN A 192 42.37 -33.73 -8.37
CA GLN A 192 42.27 -32.28 -8.67
C GLN A 192 43.62 -31.60 -8.34
N PRO A 193 43.81 -30.28 -8.53
CA PRO A 193 43.80 -29.35 -9.69
C PRO A 193 45.29 -28.87 -9.94
N PRO A 194 45.71 -27.75 -10.61
CA PRO A 194 45.02 -26.55 -11.11
C PRO A 194 45.37 -26.11 -12.56
N GLN A 195 44.67 -25.06 -13.04
CA GLN A 195 44.97 -24.36 -14.30
C GLN A 195 46.41 -23.80 -14.33
N PRO A 196 47.00 -23.64 -15.53
CA PRO A 196 47.12 -22.27 -16.06
C PRO A 196 47.06 -22.11 -17.59
N SER A 197 46.83 -20.84 -17.95
CA SER A 197 47.29 -20.12 -19.16
C SER A 197 46.68 -20.42 -20.53
N LYS A 198 45.86 -19.44 -20.94
CA LYS A 198 45.67 -18.90 -22.30
C LYS A 198 46.83 -19.18 -23.26
N GLN A 199 46.51 -19.64 -24.47
CA GLN A 199 46.93 -19.03 -25.74
C GLN A 199 46.00 -19.48 -26.90
N PRO A 200 45.98 -18.76 -28.02
CA PRO A 200 44.76 -18.37 -28.73
C PRO A 200 44.52 -19.21 -29.99
N ALA A 201 43.26 -19.39 -30.37
CA ALA A 201 42.93 -19.74 -31.74
C ALA A 201 41.51 -19.25 -32.10
N ASP A 202 41.50 -18.50 -33.20
CA ASP A 202 40.41 -18.38 -34.18
C ASP A 202 39.28 -17.39 -33.90
N ASN A 203 39.57 -16.15 -34.30
CA ASN A 203 38.59 -15.14 -34.69
C ASN A 203 37.69 -15.66 -35.82
N HIS A 204 36.56 -16.26 -35.46
CA HIS A 204 35.34 -16.08 -36.24
C HIS A 204 34.74 -14.71 -35.86
N PRO A 205 34.46 -13.80 -36.81
CA PRO A 205 33.76 -12.58 -36.47
C PRO A 205 32.30 -12.94 -36.13
N THR A 206 32.02 -13.16 -34.85
CA THR A 206 30.65 -13.06 -34.34
C THR A 206 30.14 -11.67 -34.70
N ALA A 207 29.07 -11.62 -35.50
CA ALA A 207 28.36 -10.40 -35.85
C ALA A 207 28.13 -9.57 -34.58
N ALA A 208 28.81 -8.42 -34.50
CA ALA A 208 28.65 -7.50 -33.39
C ALA A 208 27.17 -7.07 -33.36
N ALA A 209 26.45 -7.46 -32.31
CA ALA A 209 25.08 -7.03 -32.09
C ALA A 209 25.04 -5.49 -32.19
N ALA A 210 24.31 -4.97 -33.19
CA ALA A 210 24.26 -3.54 -33.47
C ALA A 210 23.95 -2.74 -32.20
N ALA A 211 24.77 -1.72 -31.92
CA ALA A 211 24.63 -0.90 -30.72
C ALA A 211 23.27 -0.19 -30.72
N ARG A 212 22.56 -0.25 -29.59
CA ARG A 212 21.23 0.37 -29.44
C ARG A 212 21.34 1.90 -29.49
N THR A 213 20.58 2.54 -30.38
CA THR A 213 20.44 4.01 -30.43
C THR A 213 19.69 4.53 -29.22
N THR A 214 20.14 5.66 -28.67
CA THR A 214 19.52 6.36 -27.53
C THR A 214 19.25 7.83 -27.88
N VAL A 215 18.04 8.32 -27.61
CA VAL A 215 17.64 9.72 -27.74
C VAL A 215 17.24 10.25 -26.36
N ARG A 216 17.62 11.48 -26.03
CA ARG A 216 17.32 12.12 -24.75
C ARG A 216 16.56 13.41 -25.01
N ALA A 217 15.35 13.51 -24.48
CA ALA A 217 14.48 14.66 -24.65
C ALA A 217 14.20 15.30 -23.28
N PRO A 218 14.63 16.56 -23.05
CA PRO A 218 14.20 17.32 -21.88
C PRO A 218 12.69 17.56 -21.93
N LEU A 219 12.02 17.39 -20.79
CA LEU A 219 10.60 17.69 -20.60
C LEU A 219 10.46 18.80 -19.55
N PRO A 220 10.54 20.09 -19.95
CA PRO A 220 10.38 21.21 -19.04
C PRO A 220 8.96 21.31 -18.48
N HIS A 221 8.77 22.19 -17.50
CA HIS A 221 7.44 22.60 -17.05
C HIS A 221 6.59 23.05 -18.26
N ASN A 222 5.32 22.68 -18.27
CA ASN A 222 4.37 23.02 -19.33
C ASN A 222 4.79 22.50 -20.71
N SER A 223 5.23 21.24 -20.78
CA SER A 223 5.56 20.56 -22.05
C SER A 223 4.71 19.33 -22.30
N LEU A 224 4.52 18.99 -23.58
CA LEU A 224 3.83 17.80 -24.06
C LEU A 224 4.77 16.98 -24.94
N CYS A 225 5.06 15.75 -24.54
CA CYS A 225 5.61 14.74 -25.44
C CYS A 225 4.46 14.05 -26.17
N ARG A 226 4.29 14.35 -27.46
CA ARG A 226 3.36 13.67 -28.36
C ARG A 226 4.11 12.50 -28.99
N MET A 227 3.90 11.29 -28.48
CA MET A 227 4.59 10.08 -28.92
C MET A 227 3.68 9.24 -29.84
N GLY A 228 4.14 8.96 -31.04
CA GLY A 228 3.44 8.08 -31.97
C GLY A 228 3.66 6.59 -31.69
N LEU A 229 2.77 5.76 -32.21
CA LEU A 229 2.78 4.32 -31.96
C LEU A 229 3.94 3.60 -32.67
N ALA A 230 4.53 4.16 -33.74
CA ALA A 230 5.70 3.56 -34.37
C ALA A 230 6.92 3.71 -33.45
N THR A 231 7.11 4.89 -32.85
CA THR A 231 8.12 5.08 -31.80
C THR A 231 7.87 4.14 -30.61
N ASN A 232 6.65 4.06 -30.08
CA ASN A 232 6.34 3.15 -28.96
C ASN A 232 6.61 1.66 -29.29
N ALA A 233 6.38 1.25 -30.54
CA ALA A 233 6.63 -0.12 -31.00
C ALA A 233 8.13 -0.46 -31.07
N ARG A 234 8.99 0.49 -31.44
CA ARG A 234 10.41 0.25 -31.75
C ARG A 234 11.37 0.73 -30.66
N TRP A 235 10.90 1.59 -29.76
CA TRP A 235 11.70 2.21 -28.71
C TRP A 235 11.11 1.91 -27.34
N LEU A 236 12.00 1.71 -26.36
CA LEU A 236 11.67 1.79 -24.94
C LEU A 236 11.84 3.24 -24.49
N HIS A 237 11.07 3.68 -23.51
CA HIS A 237 11.21 4.99 -22.89
C HIS A 237 11.30 4.89 -21.36
N ALA A 238 11.98 5.84 -20.73
CA ALA A 238 12.19 5.91 -19.28
C ALA A 238 12.34 7.35 -18.80
N ILE A 239 12.04 7.57 -17.53
CA ILE A 239 12.51 8.73 -16.76
C ILE A 239 13.41 8.17 -15.67
N ARG A 240 14.71 8.42 -15.78
CA ARG A 240 15.72 7.84 -14.88
C ARG A 240 15.84 8.66 -13.59
N GLN A 241 16.36 8.00 -12.56
CA GLN A 241 16.78 8.67 -11.34
C GLN A 241 17.87 9.72 -11.66
N ASP A 242 17.70 10.94 -11.18
CA ASP A 242 18.74 11.96 -11.24
C ASP A 242 19.58 11.95 -9.96
N LYS A 243 20.81 11.43 -10.07
CA LYS A 243 21.75 11.27 -8.96
C LYS A 243 22.75 12.42 -8.81
N ARG A 244 22.64 13.47 -9.64
CA ARG A 244 23.49 14.66 -9.53
C ARG A 244 23.18 15.42 -8.23
N ALA A 245 24.18 16.11 -7.69
CA ALA A 245 23.96 17.00 -6.55
C ALA A 245 23.10 18.21 -6.98
N GLU A 246 22.37 18.81 -6.04
CA GLU A 246 21.49 19.97 -6.32
C GLU A 246 22.23 21.14 -6.97
N ARG A 247 23.51 21.36 -6.61
CA ARG A 247 24.37 22.40 -7.20
C ARG A 247 24.67 22.21 -8.69
N ASP A 248 24.50 20.99 -9.21
CA ASP A 248 24.78 20.63 -10.61
C ASP A 248 23.49 20.64 -11.46
N LYS A 249 22.36 21.06 -10.88
CA LYS A 249 21.05 21.12 -11.51
C LYS A 249 20.67 22.57 -11.84
N THR A 250 19.96 22.75 -12.93
CA THR A 250 19.42 24.03 -13.37
C THR A 250 18.19 24.44 -12.56
N ALA A 251 17.80 25.72 -12.62
CA ALA A 251 16.61 26.20 -11.94
C ALA A 251 15.32 25.49 -12.41
N ALA A 252 15.24 25.09 -13.68
CA ALA A 252 14.10 24.33 -14.22
C ALA A 252 14.00 22.92 -13.61
N GLU A 253 15.14 22.25 -13.45
CA GLU A 253 15.25 20.92 -12.82
C GLU A 253 15.00 20.96 -11.31
N LEU A 254 15.21 22.11 -10.66
CA LEU A 254 14.96 22.35 -9.23
C LEU A 254 13.57 22.93 -8.93
N SER A 255 12.79 23.28 -9.94
CA SER A 255 11.49 23.90 -9.75
C SER A 255 10.55 22.99 -8.95
N HIS A 256 9.62 23.59 -8.18
CA HIS A 256 8.66 22.85 -7.34
C HIS A 256 9.34 21.86 -6.37
N GLY A 257 10.53 22.20 -5.88
CA GLY A 257 11.31 21.33 -4.98
C GLY A 257 11.83 20.04 -5.64
N GLY A 258 12.00 20.05 -6.97
CA GLY A 258 12.39 18.86 -7.75
C GLY A 258 11.25 17.87 -8.02
N ALA A 259 10.01 18.23 -7.65
CA ALA A 259 8.84 17.41 -7.89
C ALA A 259 8.28 17.63 -9.30
N ARG A 260 7.74 16.57 -9.91
CA ARG A 260 7.15 16.59 -11.26
C ARG A 260 5.86 15.78 -11.29
N ILE A 261 4.84 16.30 -11.95
CA ILE A 261 3.62 15.58 -12.30
C ILE A 261 3.63 15.29 -13.81
N SER A 262 3.31 14.04 -14.14
CA SER A 262 3.19 13.55 -15.51
C SER A 262 1.76 13.11 -15.77
N LEU A 263 1.11 13.65 -16.79
CA LEU A 263 -0.20 13.21 -17.23
C LEU A 263 -0.06 12.50 -18.57
N THR A 264 -0.28 11.18 -18.59
CA THR A 264 -0.16 10.36 -19.81
C THR A 264 -1.53 10.03 -20.35
N PHE A 265 -2.00 10.85 -21.28
CA PHE A 265 -3.28 10.69 -21.96
C PHE A 265 -3.20 9.65 -23.07
N ARG A 266 -4.27 8.87 -23.19
CA ARG A 266 -4.44 7.83 -24.21
C ARG A 266 -5.87 7.83 -24.73
N GLN A 267 -6.04 7.44 -25.98
CA GLN A 267 -7.34 7.07 -26.52
C GLN A 267 -7.51 5.56 -26.37
N ILE A 268 -8.41 5.15 -25.48
CA ILE A 268 -8.63 3.75 -25.13
C ILE A 268 -9.89 3.23 -25.83
N GLY A 269 -9.76 2.07 -26.48
CA GLY A 269 -10.82 1.39 -27.23
C GLY A 269 -11.44 0.19 -26.52
N THR A 270 -11.03 -0.10 -25.29
CA THR A 270 -11.55 -1.20 -24.45
C THR A 270 -12.28 -0.62 -23.25
N PHE A 271 -13.43 -1.19 -22.91
CA PHE A 271 -14.33 -0.64 -21.90
C PHE A 271 -14.81 -1.72 -20.95
N ILE A 272 -15.14 -1.30 -19.72
CA ILE A 272 -15.81 -2.11 -18.70
C ILE A 272 -17.06 -1.39 -18.17
N ASP A 273 -18.00 -2.14 -17.61
CA ASP A 273 -19.14 -1.58 -16.89
C ASP A 273 -18.68 -1.03 -15.51
N GLY A 274 -19.17 0.15 -15.14
CA GLY A 274 -18.73 0.90 -13.95
C GLY A 274 -19.42 0.59 -12.62
N ASP A 275 -20.26 -0.44 -12.53
CA ASP A 275 -21.04 -0.73 -11.32
C ASP A 275 -20.30 -1.65 -10.33
N SER A 276 -20.31 -1.25 -9.06
CA SER A 276 -19.47 -1.70 -7.95
C SER A 276 -19.93 -2.95 -7.20
N ALA A 277 -21.07 -3.55 -7.57
CA ALA A 277 -21.58 -4.76 -6.92
C ALA A 277 -21.28 -6.09 -7.68
N GLN A 278 -20.57 -6.03 -8.82
CA GLN A 278 -20.19 -7.12 -9.76
C GLN A 278 -21.38 -7.79 -10.48
N PRO A 279 -21.34 -8.04 -11.81
CA PRO A 279 -20.17 -8.45 -12.59
C PRO A 279 -19.72 -7.39 -13.61
N GLN A 280 -18.42 -7.10 -13.60
CA GLN A 280 -17.78 -6.30 -14.64
C GLN A 280 -17.77 -7.09 -15.95
N ARG A 281 -18.44 -6.56 -16.96
CA ARG A 281 -18.28 -7.04 -18.34
C ARG A 281 -17.24 -6.20 -19.05
N ILE A 282 -16.54 -6.81 -20.01
CA ILE A 282 -15.50 -6.18 -20.83
C ILE A 282 -15.85 -6.32 -22.31
N TRP A 283 -15.61 -5.26 -23.07
CA TRP A 283 -15.77 -5.24 -24.52
C TRP A 283 -14.84 -4.20 -25.16
N GLY A 284 -14.82 -4.19 -26.49
CA GLY A 284 -14.06 -3.24 -27.29
C GLY A 284 -12.82 -3.88 -27.92
N GLN A 285 -11.87 -3.04 -28.33
CA GLN A 285 -10.74 -3.43 -29.16
C GLN A 285 -9.92 -4.59 -28.56
N GLY A 286 -9.51 -4.44 -27.30
CA GLY A 286 -8.65 -5.39 -26.61
C GLY A 286 -9.40 -6.56 -25.99
N ALA A 287 -10.74 -6.54 -25.97
CA ALA A 287 -11.58 -7.61 -25.43
C ALA A 287 -11.90 -8.66 -26.49
N VAL A 288 -12.38 -9.83 -26.09
CA VAL A 288 -12.85 -10.84 -27.07
C VAL A 288 -14.11 -10.30 -27.78
N ALA A 289 -15.05 -9.76 -27.00
CA ALA A 289 -16.22 -9.08 -27.52
C ALA A 289 -15.88 -7.66 -27.99
N LYS A 290 -16.23 -7.30 -29.23
CA LYS A 290 -15.88 -5.97 -29.78
C LYS A 290 -16.96 -4.92 -29.53
N ALA A 291 -18.21 -5.34 -29.28
CA ALA A 291 -19.35 -4.47 -29.04
C ALA A 291 -19.92 -4.70 -27.64
N ARG A 292 -20.56 -3.66 -27.07
CA ARG A 292 -21.16 -3.72 -25.73
C ARG A 292 -22.28 -4.75 -25.63
N ALA A 293 -23.06 -4.94 -26.70
CA ALA A 293 -24.14 -5.92 -26.73
C ALA A 293 -23.65 -7.36 -26.49
N ASP A 294 -22.40 -7.64 -26.88
CA ASP A 294 -21.76 -8.95 -26.74
C ASP A 294 -20.80 -9.01 -25.54
N ALA A 295 -20.83 -8.02 -24.65
CA ALA A 295 -19.87 -7.86 -23.57
C ALA A 295 -19.79 -9.11 -22.68
N ARG A 296 -18.56 -9.53 -22.38
CA ARG A 296 -18.28 -10.79 -21.69
C ARG A 296 -17.86 -10.53 -20.26
N PRO A 297 -18.11 -11.44 -19.30
CA PRO A 297 -17.59 -11.30 -17.95
C PRO A 297 -16.07 -11.16 -17.93
N VAL A 298 -15.53 -10.28 -17.09
CA VAL A 298 -14.09 -10.17 -16.89
C VAL A 298 -13.51 -11.46 -16.31
N VAL A 299 -12.28 -11.77 -16.72
CA VAL A 299 -11.47 -12.86 -16.16
C VAL A 299 -10.44 -12.26 -15.22
N ASN A 300 -10.37 -12.78 -13.99
CA ASN A 300 -9.41 -12.32 -12.97
C ASN A 300 -8.60 -13.51 -12.43
N GLY A 301 -7.35 -13.24 -12.05
CA GLY A 301 -6.45 -14.21 -11.46
C GLY A 301 -5.51 -14.90 -12.45
N GLN A 302 -4.81 -15.92 -11.96
CA GLN A 302 -3.85 -16.71 -12.73
C GLN A 302 -4.56 -17.75 -13.60
N THR A 303 -5.04 -17.34 -14.76
CA THR A 303 -5.66 -18.21 -15.77
C THR A 303 -4.71 -18.45 -16.96
N ASP A 304 -5.00 -19.46 -17.79
CA ASP A 304 -4.27 -19.68 -19.04
C ASP A 304 -4.36 -18.46 -19.97
N GLU A 305 -5.48 -17.75 -19.93
CA GLU A 305 -5.67 -16.50 -20.66
C GLU A 305 -4.78 -15.38 -20.11
N ALA A 306 -4.65 -15.26 -18.79
CA ALA A 306 -3.72 -14.31 -18.17
C ALA A 306 -2.27 -14.64 -18.53
N ALA A 307 -1.90 -15.92 -18.54
CA ALA A 307 -0.57 -16.35 -18.99
C ALA A 307 -0.34 -16.02 -20.48
N ARG A 308 -1.36 -16.20 -21.34
CA ARG A 308 -1.31 -15.81 -22.76
C ARG A 308 -1.16 -14.30 -22.92
N LEU A 309 -1.85 -13.51 -22.11
CA LEU A 309 -1.77 -12.05 -22.11
C LEU A 309 -0.37 -11.58 -21.70
N LEU A 310 0.19 -12.14 -20.63
CA LEU A 310 1.55 -11.85 -20.18
C LEU A 310 2.60 -12.21 -21.25
N ARG A 311 2.43 -13.35 -21.95
CA ARG A 311 3.29 -13.70 -23.10
C ARG A 311 3.18 -12.68 -24.23
N ALA A 312 1.97 -12.21 -24.55
CA ALA A 312 1.76 -11.18 -25.57
C ALA A 312 2.40 -9.83 -25.18
N PHE A 313 2.26 -9.41 -23.93
CA PHE A 313 2.97 -8.24 -23.39
C PHE A 313 4.49 -8.40 -23.44
N GLY A 314 5.01 -9.59 -23.14
CA GLY A 314 6.43 -9.90 -23.26
C GLY A 314 6.92 -9.81 -24.72
N ALA A 315 6.16 -10.36 -25.66
CA ALA A 315 6.47 -10.30 -27.08
C ALA A 315 6.51 -8.85 -27.60
N GLU A 316 5.54 -8.01 -27.21
CA GLU A 316 5.50 -6.59 -27.59
C GLU A 316 6.71 -5.81 -27.04
N ASN A 317 7.21 -6.13 -25.85
CA ASN A 317 8.38 -5.47 -25.27
C ASN A 317 9.70 -5.86 -25.95
N ASN A 318 9.81 -7.11 -26.39
CA ASN A 318 11.06 -7.67 -26.88
C ASN A 318 11.22 -7.60 -28.41
N ARG A 319 10.13 -7.37 -29.16
CA ARG A 319 10.14 -7.35 -30.62
C ARG A 319 9.89 -5.93 -31.16
N ALA A 320 10.74 -5.47 -32.07
CA ALA A 320 10.53 -4.20 -32.78
C ALA A 320 9.46 -4.31 -33.89
N ALA A 321 9.31 -5.50 -34.49
CA ALA A 321 8.26 -5.84 -35.44
C ALA A 321 7.21 -6.71 -34.72
N PHE A 322 6.25 -6.07 -34.06
CA PHE A 322 5.19 -6.74 -33.33
C PHE A 322 3.93 -6.89 -34.20
N ASP A 323 3.50 -8.14 -34.42
CA ASP A 323 2.25 -8.44 -35.14
C ASP A 323 1.06 -8.34 -34.19
N TRP A 324 0.43 -7.15 -34.15
CA TRP A 324 -0.72 -6.89 -33.30
C TRP A 324 -1.87 -7.87 -33.54
N ARG A 325 -2.15 -8.23 -34.79
CA ARG A 325 -3.29 -9.10 -35.13
C ARG A 325 -3.07 -10.52 -34.64
N ARG A 326 -1.84 -11.05 -34.78
CA ARG A 326 -1.47 -12.39 -34.27
C ARG A 326 -1.56 -12.46 -32.74
N TRP A 327 -1.08 -11.45 -32.03
CA TRP A 327 -0.97 -11.50 -30.56
C TRP A 327 -2.23 -11.01 -29.83
N TYR A 328 -2.83 -9.92 -30.31
CA TYR A 328 -3.97 -9.25 -29.68
C TYR A 328 -5.29 -9.37 -30.43
N GLY A 329 -5.29 -9.77 -31.71
CA GLY A 329 -6.49 -9.77 -32.55
C GLY A 329 -7.67 -10.58 -32.00
N ALA A 330 -7.39 -11.73 -31.36
CA ALA A 330 -8.41 -12.55 -30.72
C ALA A 330 -9.04 -11.90 -29.46
N GLY A 331 -8.38 -10.90 -28.89
CA GLY A 331 -8.81 -10.24 -27.65
C GLY A 331 -8.47 -11.03 -26.38
N PHE A 332 -8.69 -10.38 -25.25
CA PHE A 332 -8.52 -10.90 -23.90
C PHE A 332 -9.63 -10.36 -23.00
N ASP A 333 -10.29 -11.22 -22.23
CA ASP A 333 -11.27 -10.79 -21.23
C ASP A 333 -10.62 -10.60 -19.84
N VAL A 334 -9.31 -10.82 -19.74
CA VAL A 334 -8.52 -10.67 -18.52
C VAL A 334 -8.42 -9.20 -18.12
N LEU A 335 -8.78 -8.90 -16.86
CA LEU A 335 -8.65 -7.57 -16.28
C LEU A 335 -7.51 -7.52 -15.25
N HIS A 336 -7.51 -8.42 -14.26
CA HIS A 336 -6.48 -8.50 -13.23
C HIS A 336 -5.68 -9.80 -13.32
N MET A 337 -4.35 -9.70 -13.41
CA MET A 337 -3.43 -10.82 -13.57
C MET A 337 -2.81 -11.29 -12.23
N GLY A 338 -3.02 -10.56 -11.14
CA GLY A 338 -2.48 -10.85 -9.81
C GLY A 338 -3.18 -11.99 -9.07
N THR A 339 -2.57 -12.45 -7.97
CA THR A 339 -3.16 -13.44 -7.06
C THR A 339 -4.57 -12.96 -6.64
N PRO A 340 -5.62 -13.77 -6.78
CA PRO A 340 -6.96 -13.35 -6.35
C PRO A 340 -6.90 -12.92 -4.88
N LYS A 341 -7.69 -11.89 -4.51
CA LYS A 341 -7.84 -11.47 -3.11
C LYS A 341 -8.24 -12.70 -2.29
N ARG A 342 -7.30 -13.22 -1.50
CA ARG A 342 -7.48 -14.45 -0.73
C ARG A 342 -7.57 -14.11 0.74
N TRP A 343 -8.71 -14.45 1.33
CA TRP A 343 -8.89 -14.51 2.77
C TRP A 343 -8.51 -15.91 3.28
N PHE A 344 -7.68 -15.99 4.32
CA PHE A 344 -7.24 -17.25 4.92
C PHE A 344 -7.88 -17.42 6.31
N ALA A 345 -8.91 -18.26 6.39
CA ALA A 345 -9.50 -18.66 7.68
C ALA A 345 -8.50 -19.55 8.44
N SER A 346 -8.30 -19.31 9.74
CA SER A 346 -7.66 -20.32 10.59
C SER A 346 -8.66 -21.38 11.07
N HIS A 347 -8.11 -22.60 11.28
CA HIS A 347 -8.76 -23.82 11.78
C HIS A 347 -9.99 -23.60 12.66
N VAL A 348 -11.16 -24.10 12.22
CA VAL A 348 -12.26 -24.43 13.13
C VAL A 348 -11.76 -25.61 13.96
N SER A 349 -11.60 -25.43 15.27
CA SER A 349 -11.29 -26.55 16.15
C SER A 349 -12.45 -27.55 16.08
N SER A 350 -12.17 -28.72 15.49
CA SER A 350 -13.10 -29.84 15.43
C SER A 350 -13.30 -30.40 16.83
N SER A 351 -14.22 -29.81 17.59
CA SER A 351 -14.77 -30.42 18.80
C SER A 351 -16.30 -30.40 18.75
N ALA A 352 -16.87 -30.84 17.62
CA ALA A 352 -18.24 -31.33 17.57
C ALA A 352 -18.17 -32.83 17.30
N SER A 353 -18.70 -33.58 18.26
CA SER A 353 -18.83 -35.03 18.30
C SER A 353 -19.17 -35.64 16.94
N SER A 354 -18.48 -36.74 16.62
CA SER A 354 -18.87 -37.71 15.60
C SER A 354 -20.37 -38.01 15.69
N SER A 355 -21.15 -37.56 14.70
CA SER A 355 -22.42 -38.19 14.35
C SER A 355 -22.33 -38.58 12.89
N VAL A 356 -21.97 -39.84 12.66
CA VAL A 356 -21.97 -40.45 11.34
C VAL A 356 -23.41 -40.51 10.83
N ASN A 357 -23.68 -39.87 9.69
CA ASN A 357 -24.94 -40.07 8.96
C ASN A 357 -24.94 -41.50 8.37
N PRO A 358 -26.04 -42.27 8.48
CA PRO A 358 -26.05 -43.71 8.20
C PRO A 358 -26.04 -44.07 6.69
N ASN A 359 -25.77 -43.11 5.79
CA ASN A 359 -25.95 -43.34 4.35
C ASN A 359 -24.77 -42.90 3.48
N GLY A 360 -23.54 -43.31 3.88
CA GLY A 360 -22.39 -43.63 3.01
C GLY A 360 -21.91 -42.64 1.92
N SER A 361 -22.53 -41.49 1.77
CA SER A 361 -22.21 -40.52 0.73
C SER A 361 -21.28 -39.46 1.31
N ARG A 362 -20.04 -39.42 0.84
CA ARG A 362 -19.11 -38.32 1.06
C ARG A 362 -19.62 -37.07 0.33
N GLY A 363 -20.60 -36.40 0.93
CA GLY A 363 -20.97 -35.03 0.58
C GLY A 363 -19.92 -34.07 1.11
N GLY A 364 -19.32 -33.28 0.23
CA GLY A 364 -18.34 -32.24 0.57
C GLY A 364 -18.99 -31.06 1.29
N GLY A 365 -19.36 -31.24 2.55
CA GLY A 365 -19.93 -30.21 3.40
C GLY A 365 -19.23 -30.17 4.75
N GLU A 366 -18.06 -29.55 4.83
CA GLU A 366 -17.41 -29.13 6.08
C GLU A 366 -16.31 -28.11 5.74
N GLY A 367 -16.51 -26.85 6.16
CA GLY A 367 -15.59 -25.73 5.87
C GLY A 367 -16.29 -24.44 5.43
N ALA A 368 -17.43 -24.09 6.03
CA ALA A 368 -18.10 -22.81 5.83
C ALA A 368 -17.54 -21.76 6.79
N ILE A 369 -17.44 -20.50 6.34
CA ILE A 369 -17.29 -19.34 7.23
C ILE A 369 -18.43 -19.43 8.25
N ALA A 370 -18.09 -19.50 9.54
CA ALA A 370 -19.08 -19.77 10.56
C ALA A 370 -20.05 -18.58 10.73
N ASN A 371 -19.57 -17.34 10.53
CA ASN A 371 -20.36 -16.14 10.68
C ASN A 371 -20.93 -15.64 9.34
N THR A 372 -22.26 -15.60 9.26
CA THR A 372 -22.99 -15.14 8.07
C THR A 372 -22.67 -13.68 7.69
N ARG A 373 -22.33 -12.81 8.65
CA ARG A 373 -21.98 -11.41 8.35
C ARG A 373 -20.63 -11.32 7.64
N VAL A 374 -19.65 -12.11 8.10
CA VAL A 374 -18.33 -12.21 7.47
C VAL A 374 -18.45 -12.84 6.07
N ALA A 375 -19.28 -13.89 5.94
CA ALA A 375 -19.56 -14.52 4.65
C ALA A 375 -20.19 -13.54 3.65
N LEU A 376 -21.18 -12.76 4.08
CA LEU A 376 -21.83 -11.74 3.26
C LEU A 376 -20.84 -10.67 2.81
N ALA A 377 -20.01 -10.15 3.73
CA ALA A 377 -19.01 -9.15 3.40
C ALA A 377 -17.97 -9.67 2.40
N LEU A 378 -17.45 -10.89 2.59
CA LEU A 378 -16.49 -11.48 1.65
C LEU A 378 -17.07 -11.70 0.26
N ALA A 379 -18.35 -12.10 0.18
CA ALA A 379 -19.07 -12.25 -1.08
C ALA A 379 -19.24 -10.91 -1.80
N GLU A 380 -19.70 -9.87 -1.11
CA GLU A 380 -19.87 -8.52 -1.65
C GLU A 380 -18.53 -7.91 -2.13
N LEU A 381 -17.46 -8.17 -1.37
CA LEU A 381 -16.12 -7.65 -1.67
C LEU A 381 -15.37 -8.46 -2.75
N GLY A 382 -15.95 -9.55 -3.25
CA GLY A 382 -15.32 -10.43 -4.23
C GLY A 382 -14.02 -11.09 -3.73
N VAL A 383 -13.90 -11.33 -2.43
CA VAL A 383 -12.70 -11.91 -1.81
C VAL A 383 -12.89 -13.42 -1.66
N GLY A 384 -12.04 -14.21 -2.33
CA GLY A 384 -12.09 -15.66 -2.27
C GLY A 384 -11.52 -16.21 -0.97
N CYS A 385 -12.17 -17.21 -0.36
CA CYS A 385 -11.65 -17.89 0.83
C CYS A 385 -10.73 -19.05 0.43
N ALA A 386 -9.44 -18.95 0.78
CA ALA A 386 -8.49 -20.05 0.66
C ALA A 386 -8.50 -20.89 1.94
N ARG A 387 -8.56 -22.22 1.79
CA ARG A 387 -8.54 -23.18 2.91
C ARG A 387 -7.10 -23.49 3.32
N GLY A 388 -6.83 -23.44 4.62
CA GLY A 388 -5.56 -23.86 5.21
C GLY A 388 -4.76 -22.72 5.85
N SER A 389 -4.11 -23.03 6.97
CA SER A 389 -3.13 -22.15 7.60
C SER A 389 -1.90 -22.09 6.71
N VAL A 390 -1.60 -20.92 6.13
CA VAL A 390 -0.29 -20.70 5.51
C VAL A 390 0.70 -20.49 6.64
N GLU A 391 1.62 -21.44 6.79
CA GLU A 391 2.73 -21.32 7.74
C GLU A 391 3.53 -20.05 7.39
N GLY A 392 3.58 -19.08 8.31
CA GLY A 392 4.22 -17.77 8.09
C GLY A 392 3.33 -16.65 7.54
N ALA A 393 2.00 -16.80 7.47
CA ALA A 393 1.11 -15.68 7.15
C ALA A 393 1.24 -14.53 8.17
N PRO A 394 1.22 -13.25 7.75
CA PRO A 394 1.40 -12.11 8.66
C PRO A 394 0.14 -11.77 9.47
N VAL A 395 -1.04 -12.22 9.03
CA VAL A 395 -2.34 -12.01 9.69
C VAL A 395 -3.13 -13.30 9.68
N ARG A 396 -3.84 -13.58 10.78
CA ARG A 396 -4.67 -14.76 10.99
C ARG A 396 -6.07 -14.34 11.40
N PHE A 397 -7.12 -14.99 10.89
CA PHE A 397 -8.51 -14.63 11.17
C PHE A 397 -9.25 -15.76 11.90
N GLU A 398 -9.81 -15.45 13.06
CA GLU A 398 -10.62 -16.39 13.84
C GLU A 398 -12.06 -15.90 13.92
N ASP A 399 -12.92 -16.60 13.20
CA ASP A 399 -14.35 -16.32 13.11
C ASP A 399 -15.13 -17.25 14.06
N ASN A 400 -15.19 -16.88 15.33
CA ASN A 400 -15.95 -17.65 16.33
C ASN A 400 -17.45 -17.37 16.16
N ASN A 401 -18.25 -18.44 16.07
CA ASN A 401 -19.73 -18.38 15.99
C ASN A 401 -20.40 -17.93 17.31
N ASN A 402 -19.60 -17.62 18.34
CA ASN A 402 -20.15 -17.25 19.64
C ASN A 402 -20.47 -15.75 19.63
N TYR A 403 -21.76 -15.42 19.67
CA TYR A 403 -22.23 -14.06 19.98
C TYR A 403 -21.87 -13.63 21.41
N SER A 404 -21.30 -14.53 22.21
CA SER A 404 -20.74 -14.25 23.53
C SER A 404 -19.27 -13.85 23.43
N ASN A 405 -18.96 -12.63 23.91
CA ASN A 405 -17.62 -12.17 24.25
C ASN A 405 -17.08 -12.93 25.48
N ASP A 406 -16.97 -14.26 25.44
CA ASP A 406 -16.33 -15.01 26.53
C ASP A 406 -14.81 -14.80 26.46
N PRO A 407 -14.18 -14.10 27.43
CA PRO A 407 -12.81 -13.62 27.33
C PRO A 407 -11.76 -14.62 27.83
N GLY A 408 -12.16 -15.79 28.36
CA GLY A 408 -11.29 -16.68 29.14
C GLY A 408 -10.26 -17.52 28.35
N ARG A 409 -10.15 -17.36 27.02
CA ARG A 409 -9.26 -18.20 26.21
C ARG A 409 -8.57 -17.40 25.10
N ARG A 410 -7.79 -16.37 25.45
CA ARG A 410 -7.02 -15.60 24.46
C ARG A 410 -5.52 -15.77 24.67
N PRO A 411 -4.76 -16.25 23.66
CA PRO A 411 -3.32 -16.48 23.81
C PRO A 411 -2.55 -15.16 23.99
N ALA A 412 -1.53 -15.19 24.84
CA ALA A 412 -0.61 -14.08 25.03
C ALA A 412 0.11 -13.74 23.70
N ALA A 413 0.34 -12.45 23.44
CA ALA A 413 1.09 -12.00 22.29
C ALA A 413 2.54 -12.51 22.37
N VAL A 414 2.95 -13.33 21.41
CA VAL A 414 4.35 -13.76 21.25
C VAL A 414 4.99 -12.88 20.17
N ALA A 415 6.13 -12.26 20.47
CA ALA A 415 6.86 -11.44 19.51
C ALA A 415 7.21 -12.26 18.26
N GLY A 416 6.84 -11.76 17.08
CA GLY A 416 7.06 -12.44 15.78
C GLY A 416 5.94 -13.40 15.35
N ALA A 417 4.86 -13.55 16.11
CA ALA A 417 3.68 -14.32 15.72
C ALA A 417 2.75 -13.52 14.77
N PRO A 418 1.93 -14.20 13.95
CA PRO A 418 0.88 -13.55 13.16
C PRO A 418 -0.06 -12.70 14.00
N VAL A 419 -0.48 -11.55 13.47
CA VAL A 419 -1.53 -10.74 14.12
C VAL A 419 -2.85 -11.48 13.97
N VAL A 420 -3.45 -11.88 15.09
CA VAL A 420 -4.74 -12.58 15.09
C VAL A 420 -5.88 -11.56 15.18
N VAL A 421 -6.74 -11.53 14.16
CA VAL A 421 -7.98 -10.75 14.12
C VAL A 421 -9.12 -11.67 14.51
N GLU A 422 -9.57 -11.55 15.76
CA GLU A 422 -10.62 -12.36 16.35
C GLU A 422 -11.95 -11.61 16.39
N GLY A 423 -13.04 -12.34 16.12
CA GLY A 423 -14.41 -11.84 16.27
C GLY A 423 -14.92 -11.07 15.04
N HIS A 424 -16.20 -11.25 14.76
CA HIS A 424 -16.82 -10.76 13.52
C HIS A 424 -16.72 -9.24 13.34
N ALA A 425 -16.78 -8.44 14.41
CA ALA A 425 -16.70 -6.99 14.33
C ALA A 425 -15.30 -6.50 13.92
N SER A 426 -14.24 -7.08 14.48
CA SER A 426 -12.85 -6.83 14.07
C SER A 426 -12.59 -7.29 12.64
N VAL A 427 -13.10 -8.48 12.28
CA VAL A 427 -12.99 -9.02 10.92
C VAL A 427 -13.68 -8.09 9.92
N LEU A 428 -14.91 -7.65 10.18
CA LEU A 428 -15.64 -6.74 9.28
C LEU A 428 -14.95 -5.38 9.14
N ARG A 429 -14.44 -4.79 10.22
CA ARG A 429 -13.67 -3.53 10.16
C ARG A 429 -12.37 -3.69 9.39
N TYR A 430 -11.70 -4.83 9.53
CA TYR A 430 -10.53 -5.15 8.73
C TYR A 430 -10.90 -5.28 7.25
N LEU A 431 -11.98 -6.01 6.93
CA LEU A 431 -12.43 -6.20 5.56
C LEU A 431 -12.81 -4.87 4.91
N ASP A 432 -13.50 -3.99 5.62
CA ASP A 432 -13.82 -2.63 5.15
C ASP A 432 -12.55 -1.77 4.94
N ALA A 433 -11.61 -1.79 5.90
CA ALA A 433 -10.38 -1.00 5.81
C ALA A 433 -9.45 -1.43 4.66
N VAL A 434 -9.41 -2.73 4.36
CA VAL A 434 -8.50 -3.32 3.35
C VAL A 434 -9.16 -3.49 1.99
N TYR A 435 -10.42 -3.93 1.96
CA TYR A 435 -11.13 -4.29 0.74
C TYR A 435 -12.32 -3.38 0.41
N GLY A 436 -12.79 -2.56 1.36
CA GLY A 436 -13.96 -1.69 1.20
C GLY A 436 -13.76 -0.52 0.24
N PRO A 437 -14.86 0.12 -0.18
CA PRO A 437 -14.83 1.28 -1.08
C PRO A 437 -14.16 2.49 -0.40
N GLY A 438 -13.20 3.12 -1.09
CA GLY A 438 -12.47 4.28 -0.54
C GLY A 438 -11.28 3.95 0.36
N ARG A 439 -10.69 2.74 0.21
CA ARG A 439 -9.49 2.19 0.88
C ARG A 439 -8.64 3.24 1.64
N ARG A 440 -8.94 3.40 2.94
CA ARG A 440 -8.27 4.39 3.82
C ARG A 440 -6.87 3.98 4.27
N CYS A 441 -6.49 2.71 4.03
CA CYS A 441 -5.24 2.12 4.51
C CYS A 441 -4.48 1.36 3.41
N ASP A 442 -4.69 1.72 2.14
CA ASP A 442 -4.05 1.11 0.96
C ASP A 442 -2.50 1.11 1.01
N GLN A 443 -1.92 2.07 1.71
CA GLN A 443 -0.46 2.23 1.89
C GLN A 443 0.11 1.45 3.09
N MET A 444 -0.75 0.80 3.89
CA MET A 444 -0.31 0.10 5.09
C MET A 444 -0.22 -1.41 4.86
N PRO A 445 0.84 -2.08 5.36
CA PRO A 445 0.89 -3.53 5.37
C PRO A 445 -0.35 -4.12 6.06
N PRO A 446 -0.92 -5.23 5.54
CA PRO A 446 -2.07 -5.91 6.14
C PRO A 446 -1.94 -6.17 7.65
N ALA A 447 -0.73 -6.51 8.12
CA ALA A 447 -0.44 -6.71 9.54
C ALA A 447 -0.56 -5.42 10.37
N GLU A 448 -0.20 -4.28 9.80
CA GLU A 448 -0.33 -2.99 10.49
C GLU A 448 -1.80 -2.58 10.59
N VAL A 449 -2.59 -2.79 9.53
CA VAL A 449 -4.05 -2.58 9.58
C VAL A 449 -4.69 -3.49 10.61
N ALA A 450 -4.33 -4.78 10.62
CA ALA A 450 -4.80 -5.73 11.62
C ALA A 450 -4.45 -5.29 13.04
N ARG A 451 -3.20 -4.85 13.30
CA ARG A 451 -2.80 -4.32 14.61
C ARG A 451 -3.68 -3.14 15.04
N ARG A 452 -3.91 -2.16 14.15
CA ARG A 452 -4.75 -1.00 14.48
C ARG A 452 -6.19 -1.38 14.81
N VAL A 453 -6.78 -2.30 14.04
CA VAL A 453 -8.16 -2.77 14.28
C VAL A 453 -8.26 -3.55 15.59
N VAL A 454 -7.36 -4.50 15.82
CA VAL A 454 -7.36 -5.34 17.04
C VAL A 454 -7.12 -4.50 18.29
N ARG A 455 -6.14 -3.59 18.25
CA ARG A 455 -5.84 -2.73 19.40
C ARG A 455 -6.97 -1.72 19.65
N LEU A 456 -7.63 -1.19 18.62
CA LEU A 456 -8.81 -0.33 18.80
C LEU A 456 -9.96 -1.09 19.48
N GLU A 457 -10.33 -2.27 18.96
CA GLU A 457 -11.43 -3.05 19.52
C GLU A 457 -11.16 -3.40 20.99
N ARG A 458 -9.92 -3.81 21.30
CA ARG A 458 -9.52 -4.14 22.67
C ARG A 458 -9.53 -2.92 23.60
N ALA A 459 -9.20 -1.73 23.09
CA ALA A 459 -9.28 -0.50 23.88
C ALA A 459 -10.74 -0.15 24.24
N LEU A 460 -11.67 -0.37 23.31
CA LEU A 460 -13.10 -0.19 23.55
C LEU A 460 -13.64 -1.23 24.55
N ASP A 461 -13.21 -2.49 24.44
CA ASP A 461 -13.55 -3.55 25.40
C ASP A 461 -13.00 -3.24 26.81
N LEU A 462 -11.78 -2.71 26.90
CA LEU A 462 -11.16 -2.33 28.19
C LEU A 462 -12.01 -1.30 28.94
N LEU A 463 -12.61 -0.33 28.23
CA LEU A 463 -13.53 0.63 28.83
C LEU A 463 -14.76 -0.05 29.44
N GLY A 464 -15.33 -1.03 28.74
CA GLY A 464 -16.46 -1.82 29.23
C GLY A 464 -16.08 -2.61 30.49
N ARG A 465 -14.92 -3.27 30.48
CA ARG A 465 -14.40 -4.03 31.64
C ARG A 465 -14.11 -3.13 32.83
N TRP A 466 -13.49 -1.98 32.58
CA TRP A 466 -13.24 -0.98 33.63
C TRP A 466 -14.54 -0.54 34.30
N THR A 467 -15.59 -0.30 33.51
CA THR A 467 -16.91 0.07 34.04
C THR A 467 -17.52 -1.05 34.91
N ALA A 468 -17.35 -2.31 34.52
CA ALA A 468 -17.81 -3.46 35.31
C ALA A 468 -17.00 -3.61 36.61
N VAL A 469 -15.67 -3.47 36.54
CA VAL A 469 -14.77 -3.57 37.69
C VAL A 469 -15.00 -2.44 38.69
N LEU A 470 -15.35 -1.23 38.24
CA LEU A 470 -15.79 -0.15 39.12
C LEU A 470 -16.98 -0.59 39.99
N GLY A 471 -17.99 -1.22 39.38
CA GLY A 471 -19.14 -1.76 40.10
C GLY A 471 -18.77 -2.87 41.08
N GLU A 472 -17.90 -3.80 40.69
CA GLU A 472 -17.44 -4.91 41.54
C GLU A 472 -16.55 -4.46 42.70
N ALA A 473 -15.75 -3.41 42.51
CA ALA A 473 -14.89 -2.82 43.55
C ALA A 473 -15.64 -1.85 44.48
N GLY A 474 -16.97 -1.70 44.31
CA GLY A 474 -17.79 -0.78 45.12
C GLY A 474 -17.50 0.69 44.86
N LEU A 475 -16.95 1.03 43.70
CA LEU A 475 -16.68 2.41 43.26
C LEU A 475 -17.88 2.89 42.46
N SER A 476 -18.59 3.93 42.95
CA SER A 476 -19.88 4.35 42.37
C SER A 476 -19.74 4.85 40.93
N VAL A 477 -20.49 4.23 40.01
CA VAL A 477 -20.62 4.63 38.60
C VAL A 477 -21.75 5.65 38.47
N ARG A 478 -21.47 6.80 37.85
CA ARG A 478 -22.44 7.86 37.63
C ARG A 478 -23.33 7.56 36.41
N ASP A 479 -24.49 6.91 36.62
CA ASP A 479 -25.48 6.74 35.55
C ASP A 479 -26.36 8.00 35.40
N GLY A 480 -26.31 8.61 34.21
CA GLY A 480 -27.06 9.80 33.84
C GLY A 480 -28.53 9.54 33.50
N SER A 481 -29.27 8.78 34.32
CA SER A 481 -30.73 8.67 34.22
C SER A 481 -31.37 8.10 35.49
N GLY A 482 -32.18 8.90 36.19
CA GLY A 482 -33.19 8.35 37.11
C GLY A 482 -33.31 9.01 38.49
N SER A 483 -34.43 9.70 38.66
CA SER A 483 -35.08 10.23 39.86
C SER A 483 -34.88 9.46 41.19
N GLY A 484 -34.59 10.23 42.25
CA GLY A 484 -35.33 10.22 43.53
C GLY A 484 -35.27 8.98 44.43
N GLY A 485 -34.55 9.09 45.55
CA GLY A 485 -34.72 8.20 46.71
C GLY A 485 -33.68 8.45 47.80
N GLY A 486 -34.08 9.14 48.87
CA GLY A 486 -33.20 9.48 50.00
C GLY A 486 -32.90 8.31 50.92
N GLY A 487 -31.77 8.43 51.63
CA GLY A 487 -31.38 7.56 52.74
C GLY A 487 -30.05 8.04 53.32
N GLY A 488 -30.11 8.83 54.40
CA GLY A 488 -28.93 9.37 55.06
C GLY A 488 -28.18 8.33 55.90
N GLY A 489 -26.86 8.52 55.98
CA GLY A 489 -25.96 7.83 56.90
C GLY A 489 -24.60 8.50 56.85
N GLY A 490 -24.29 9.32 57.86
CA GLY A 490 -23.06 10.08 57.95
C GLY A 490 -21.87 9.22 58.39
N GLY A 491 -20.71 9.50 57.78
CA GLY A 491 -19.40 9.03 58.20
C GLY A 491 -18.34 9.86 57.48
N GLY A 492 -17.76 10.85 58.16
CA GLY A 492 -16.67 11.65 57.62
C GLY A 492 -15.37 10.86 57.60
N GLY A 493 -14.79 10.67 56.42
CA GLY A 493 -13.45 10.14 56.24
C GLY A 493 -12.98 10.31 54.80
N ASP A 494 -12.11 11.30 54.56
CA ASP A 494 -11.21 11.42 53.39
C ASP A 494 -11.71 10.79 52.07
N GLU A 495 -12.85 11.25 51.55
CA GLU A 495 -13.51 10.62 50.39
C GLU A 495 -13.06 11.27 49.08
N GLY A 496 -12.13 10.62 48.38
CA GLY A 496 -11.74 11.05 47.03
C GLY A 496 -10.83 10.11 46.24
N ALA A 497 -10.14 9.18 46.90
CA ALA A 497 -9.28 8.18 46.26
C ALA A 497 -9.69 6.77 46.69
N ALA A 498 -9.61 5.79 45.78
CA ALA A 498 -9.91 4.40 46.12
C ALA A 498 -9.00 3.91 47.27
N SER A 499 -9.56 3.15 48.20
CA SER A 499 -8.79 2.53 49.27
C SER A 499 -7.76 1.54 48.69
N LYS A 500 -6.71 1.24 49.46
CA LYS A 500 -5.66 0.30 49.04
C LYS A 500 -6.21 -1.08 48.63
N GLU A 501 -7.22 -1.56 49.34
CA GLU A 501 -7.90 -2.84 49.08
C GLU A 501 -8.72 -2.82 47.77
N GLN A 502 -9.35 -1.68 47.46
CA GLN A 502 -10.05 -1.48 46.19
C GLN A 502 -9.06 -1.43 45.02
N THR A 503 -7.93 -0.73 45.17
CA THR A 503 -6.87 -0.70 44.16
C THR A 503 -6.26 -2.09 43.93
N GLU A 504 -6.02 -2.87 44.99
CA GLU A 504 -5.54 -4.26 44.87
C GLU A 504 -6.57 -5.16 44.14
N THR A 505 -7.86 -4.93 44.37
CA THR A 505 -8.94 -5.64 43.66
C THR A 505 -8.96 -5.30 42.16
N VAL A 506 -8.81 -4.01 41.81
CA VAL A 506 -8.71 -3.56 40.42
C VAL A 506 -7.49 -4.17 39.73
N VAL A 507 -6.32 -4.13 40.38
CA VAL A 507 -5.09 -4.74 39.85
C VAL A 507 -5.25 -6.24 39.65
N ARG A 508 -5.96 -6.95 40.55
CA ARG A 508 -6.24 -8.38 40.41
C ARG A 508 -7.19 -8.69 39.24
N LEU A 509 -8.23 -7.88 39.04
CA LEU A 509 -9.26 -8.12 38.02
C LEU A 509 -8.83 -7.68 36.61
N LEU A 510 -8.01 -6.64 36.50
CA LEU A 510 -7.54 -6.10 35.22
C LEU A 510 -6.07 -6.42 34.92
N GLY A 511 -5.33 -7.02 35.85
CA GLY A 511 -3.89 -7.28 35.73
C GLY A 511 -3.51 -8.03 34.45
N ASP A 512 -4.22 -9.12 34.14
CA ASP A 512 -3.96 -9.91 32.93
C ASP A 512 -4.21 -9.09 31.65
N GLU A 513 -5.18 -8.18 31.68
CA GLU A 513 -5.50 -7.31 30.54
C GLU A 513 -4.45 -6.20 30.38
N LEU A 514 -4.06 -5.55 31.48
CA LEU A 514 -3.01 -4.54 31.49
C LEU A 514 -1.64 -5.12 31.11
N ALA A 515 -1.36 -6.38 31.45
CA ALA A 515 -0.16 -7.09 31.03
C ALA A 515 -0.07 -7.26 29.50
N VAL A 516 -1.20 -7.46 28.81
CA VAL A 516 -1.20 -7.50 27.34
C VAL A 516 -0.91 -6.13 26.75
N TRP A 517 -1.48 -5.06 27.32
CA TRP A 517 -1.17 -3.69 26.91
C TRP A 517 0.29 -3.32 27.16
N ASP A 518 0.88 -3.79 28.26
CA ASP A 518 2.30 -3.63 28.55
C ASP A 518 3.17 -4.35 27.52
N GLY A 519 2.82 -5.58 27.14
CA GLY A 519 3.51 -6.31 26.08
C GLY A 519 3.48 -5.60 24.72
N TRP A 520 2.34 -5.02 24.33
CA TRP A 520 2.26 -4.21 23.11
C TRP A 520 3.03 -2.91 23.21
N ALA A 521 3.03 -2.26 24.38
CA ALA A 521 3.84 -1.08 24.62
C ALA A 521 5.35 -1.42 24.56
N ALA A 522 5.76 -2.61 25.01
CA ALA A 522 7.13 -3.10 24.93
C ALA A 522 7.58 -3.36 23.48
N GLU A 523 6.71 -3.96 22.67
CA GLU A 523 6.95 -4.20 21.24
C GLU A 523 7.22 -2.89 20.49
N GLU A 524 6.35 -1.89 20.68
CA GLU A 524 6.47 -0.60 19.99
C GLU A 524 7.62 0.26 20.54
N ALA A 525 7.90 0.15 21.84
CA ALA A 525 9.07 0.73 22.47
C ALA A 525 10.38 0.21 21.85
N ALA A 526 10.47 -1.10 21.60
CA ALA A 526 11.62 -1.72 20.97
C ALA A 526 11.77 -1.26 19.51
N ALA A 527 10.65 -1.17 18.78
CA ALA A 527 10.64 -0.69 17.39
C ALA A 527 11.01 0.80 17.25
N ALA A 528 10.71 1.64 18.25
CA ALA A 528 11.00 3.08 18.23
C ALA A 528 12.45 3.44 18.59
N THR A 529 13.28 2.48 19.00
CA THR A 529 14.67 2.74 19.39
C THR A 529 15.56 2.72 18.14
N PRO A 530 16.27 3.81 17.78
CA PRO A 530 17.11 3.82 16.59
C PRO A 530 18.23 2.79 16.72
N THR A 531 18.26 1.83 15.80
CA THR A 531 19.33 0.83 15.71
C THR A 531 20.62 1.52 15.27
N THR A 532 21.48 1.90 16.21
CA THR A 532 22.84 2.37 15.92
C THR A 532 23.66 1.19 15.41
N THR A 533 23.56 0.89 14.11
CA THR A 533 24.46 -0.08 13.46
C THR A 533 25.71 0.66 13.00
N THR A 534 26.81 0.29 13.63
CA THR A 534 28.21 0.60 13.38
C THR A 534 28.55 0.93 11.91
N THR A 535 28.89 2.19 11.65
CA THR A 535 29.87 2.58 10.61
C THR A 535 30.60 3.83 11.10
N ALA A 536 31.40 3.65 12.14
CA ALA A 536 32.46 4.59 12.52
C ALA A 536 33.78 4.06 11.94
N ALA A 537 34.05 4.39 10.69
CA ALA A 537 35.42 4.43 10.15
C ALA A 537 35.46 5.36 8.94
N ALA A 538 36.40 6.31 8.99
CA ALA A 538 36.79 7.24 7.93
C ALA A 538 35.94 8.52 7.75
N ALA A 539 36.10 9.49 8.65
CA ALA A 539 36.15 10.91 8.29
C ALA A 539 36.76 11.74 9.45
N ALA A 540 38.04 11.54 9.73
CA ALA A 540 38.85 12.52 10.44
C ALA A 540 39.71 13.25 9.40
N ALA A 541 39.27 14.42 8.95
CA ALA A 541 40.15 15.46 8.39
C ALA A 541 39.38 16.75 8.08
N ALA A 542 39.96 17.86 8.56
CA ALA A 542 39.87 19.23 8.05
C ALA A 542 38.63 20.08 8.39
N MET A 543 38.77 20.88 9.44
CA MET A 543 38.39 22.30 9.41
C MET A 543 39.65 23.14 9.64
N PRO A 544 39.85 24.27 8.92
CA PRO A 544 40.89 25.23 9.26
C PRO A 544 40.41 26.23 10.30
N THR A 545 41.38 26.61 11.13
CA THR A 545 41.38 27.62 12.18
C THR A 545 41.38 29.05 11.63
N SER A 546 40.67 29.97 12.28
CA SER A 546 41.20 31.31 12.60
C SER A 546 40.39 32.00 13.69
N ALA A 547 41.11 32.48 14.70
CA ALA A 547 40.63 33.08 15.93
C ALA A 547 40.43 34.60 15.85
N GLY A 548 39.69 35.14 16.83
CA GLY A 548 39.92 36.50 17.35
C GLY A 548 38.67 37.23 17.87
N GLY A 549 38.65 37.55 19.18
CA GLY A 549 37.89 38.70 19.70
C GLY A 549 37.16 38.49 21.03
N ASP A 550 37.76 38.94 22.12
CA ASP A 550 37.33 38.86 23.52
C ASP A 550 36.05 39.67 23.89
N SER A 551 35.29 39.18 24.87
CA SER A 551 35.25 39.74 26.25
C SER A 551 33.89 39.68 26.98
N LYS A 552 34.00 39.35 28.29
CA LYS A 552 33.10 39.62 29.44
C LYS A 552 31.89 38.73 29.73
N SER A 553 32.10 37.83 30.70
CA SER A 553 31.10 37.40 31.70
C SER A 553 30.93 38.46 32.82
N PRO A 554 29.91 38.36 33.69
CA PRO A 554 30.14 37.56 34.91
C PRO A 554 28.94 36.73 35.46
N SER A 555 29.34 35.70 36.23
CA SER A 555 28.73 35.08 37.45
C SER A 555 27.30 34.52 37.38
N LYS A 556 27.00 33.23 37.60
CA LYS A 556 27.27 32.21 38.68
C LYS A 556 25.99 31.93 39.48
N THR A 557 25.42 30.73 39.30
CA THR A 557 24.90 29.77 40.32
C THR A 557 24.54 28.48 39.56
N GLY A 558 25.27 27.37 39.72
CA GLY A 558 24.95 26.28 40.67
C GLY A 558 23.90 25.32 40.05
N SER A 559 24.31 24.43 39.14
CA SER A 559 24.44 22.98 39.38
C SER A 559 23.21 22.33 40.03
N ASP A 560 22.39 21.65 39.22
CA ASP A 560 22.11 20.22 39.40
C ASP A 560 21.55 19.64 38.10
N ALA A 561 22.32 18.72 37.53
CA ALA A 561 21.91 17.88 36.42
C ALA A 561 21.31 16.60 36.98
N ALA A 562 20.06 16.29 36.64
CA ALA A 562 19.53 14.93 36.75
C ALA A 562 18.40 14.69 35.74
N ALA A 563 18.71 13.82 34.76
CA ALA A 563 17.79 12.98 33.99
C ALA A 563 16.73 13.64 33.07
N SER A 564 17.18 14.30 32.00
CA SER A 564 16.40 14.30 30.75
C SER A 564 16.73 13.02 29.97
N SER A 565 16.03 11.92 30.29
CA SER A 565 15.99 10.77 29.40
C SER A 565 15.09 11.13 28.23
N ASN A 566 15.68 11.40 27.07
CA ASN A 566 14.99 11.52 25.79
C ASN A 566 14.35 10.16 25.45
N SER A 567 13.19 9.87 26.06
CA SER A 567 12.38 8.69 25.76
C SER A 567 11.68 8.95 24.43
N ALA A 568 12.11 8.27 23.37
CA ALA A 568 11.42 8.30 22.08
C ALA A 568 9.92 8.02 22.30
N SER A 569 9.06 8.95 21.88
CA SER A 569 7.61 8.77 21.92
C SER A 569 7.21 7.66 20.94
N PHE A 570 6.42 6.69 21.41
CA PHE A 570 5.86 5.62 20.59
C PHE A 570 4.34 5.57 20.75
N PHE A 571 3.64 4.99 19.77
CA PHE A 571 2.18 4.86 19.75
C PHE A 571 1.77 3.41 19.94
N ILE A 572 0.63 3.18 20.60
CA ILE A 572 0.24 1.83 21.03
C ILE A 572 -0.08 0.92 19.87
N ALA A 573 -0.37 1.44 18.67
CA ALA A 573 -0.56 0.68 17.43
C ALA A 573 0.61 0.80 16.43
N GLY A 574 1.72 1.39 16.87
CA GLY A 574 2.88 1.70 16.04
C GLY A 574 2.67 2.88 15.09
N GLY A 575 3.69 3.15 14.26
CA GLY A 575 3.69 4.23 13.28
C GLY A 575 4.24 5.57 13.80
N SER A 576 4.24 6.59 12.95
CA SER A 576 4.78 7.92 13.25
C SER A 576 3.75 8.92 13.79
N GLN A 577 2.48 8.52 13.91
CA GLN A 577 1.36 9.35 14.37
C GLN A 577 0.40 8.53 15.24
N PRO A 578 -0.36 9.17 16.16
CA PRO A 578 -1.36 8.48 16.97
C PRO A 578 -2.47 7.89 16.13
N SER A 579 -2.95 6.73 16.55
CA SER A 579 -4.04 5.99 15.93
C SER A 579 -5.35 6.12 16.75
N PRO A 580 -6.51 5.72 16.20
CA PRO A 580 -7.73 5.58 16.97
C PRO A 580 -7.58 4.75 18.26
N ALA A 581 -6.72 3.73 18.26
CA ALA A 581 -6.46 2.91 19.45
C ALA A 581 -5.85 3.74 20.58
N ASP A 582 -4.98 4.70 20.27
CA ASP A 582 -4.38 5.59 21.27
C ASP A 582 -5.43 6.53 21.89
N PHE A 583 -6.32 7.06 21.04
CA PHE A 583 -7.41 7.94 21.49
C PHE A 583 -8.47 7.19 22.31
N ALA A 584 -8.61 5.88 22.11
CA ALA A 584 -9.51 5.04 22.91
C ALA A 584 -8.85 4.56 24.22
N LEU A 585 -7.58 4.16 24.19
CA LEU A 585 -6.89 3.59 25.34
C LEU A 585 -6.52 4.64 26.40
N TRP A 586 -5.91 5.75 25.99
CA TRP A 586 -5.33 6.70 26.95
C TRP A 586 -6.36 7.28 27.93
N PRO A 587 -7.59 7.66 27.52
CA PRO A 587 -8.66 8.07 28.45
C PRO A 587 -8.99 7.04 29.52
N VAL A 588 -8.98 5.76 29.18
CA VAL A 588 -9.31 4.67 30.12
C VAL A 588 -8.21 4.54 31.17
N LEU A 589 -6.94 4.59 30.75
CA LEU A 589 -5.80 4.58 31.68
C LEU A 589 -5.80 5.82 32.57
N HIS A 590 -6.15 6.99 32.03
CA HIS A 590 -6.24 8.23 32.79
C HIS A 590 -7.31 8.16 33.88
N ASP A 591 -8.49 7.62 33.56
CA ASP A 591 -9.57 7.41 34.54
C ASP A 591 -9.16 6.41 35.63
N MET A 592 -8.51 5.30 35.27
CA MET A 592 -7.97 4.34 36.23
C MET A 592 -6.94 4.99 37.18
N VAL A 593 -6.00 5.77 36.65
CA VAL A 593 -4.99 6.47 37.45
C VAL A 593 -5.62 7.55 38.33
N ALA A 594 -6.67 8.24 37.87
CA ALA A 594 -7.37 9.24 38.65
C ALA A 594 -8.17 8.64 39.82
N VAL A 595 -8.73 7.44 39.63
CA VAL A 595 -9.53 6.74 40.67
C VAL A 595 -8.65 5.94 41.64
N CYS A 596 -7.67 5.19 41.14
CA CYS A 596 -6.86 4.24 41.92
C CYS A 596 -5.45 4.75 42.27
N GLY A 597 -5.05 5.91 41.75
CA GLY A 597 -3.68 6.41 41.83
C GLY A 597 -2.75 5.78 40.79
N SER A 598 -1.52 6.32 40.68
CA SER A 598 -0.53 5.83 39.70
C SER A 598 -0.09 4.38 39.95
N GLY A 599 -0.29 3.86 41.15
CA GLY A 599 0.11 2.51 41.57
C GLY A 599 -0.51 1.38 40.74
N VAL A 600 -1.63 1.63 40.05
CA VAL A 600 -2.27 0.65 39.16
C VAL A 600 -1.39 0.25 37.97
N LEU A 601 -0.43 1.11 37.59
CA LEU A 601 0.49 0.86 36.48
C LEU A 601 1.91 0.44 36.94
N ASP A 602 2.18 0.32 38.24
CA ASP A 602 3.53 0.06 38.75
C ASP A 602 4.12 -1.27 38.27
N SER A 603 3.25 -2.27 38.07
CA SER A 603 3.64 -3.59 37.53
C SER A 603 3.79 -3.62 36.00
N HIS A 604 3.52 -2.51 35.31
CA HIS A 604 3.42 -2.40 33.85
C HIS A 604 4.29 -1.26 33.33
N HIS A 605 5.61 -1.46 33.34
CA HIS A 605 6.60 -0.41 33.08
C HIS A 605 6.51 0.23 31.69
N HIS A 606 6.24 -0.55 30.64
CA HIS A 606 6.14 -0.04 29.27
C HIS A 606 4.83 0.72 29.06
N LEU A 607 3.74 0.23 29.65
CA LEU A 607 2.44 0.89 29.62
C LEU A 607 2.45 2.22 30.40
N ALA A 608 3.09 2.24 31.57
CA ALA A 608 3.29 3.46 32.35
C ALA A 608 4.09 4.51 31.55
N ARG A 609 5.13 4.07 30.83
CA ARG A 609 5.93 4.95 29.96
C ARG A 609 5.12 5.49 28.79
N TYR A 610 4.29 4.65 28.16
CA TYR A 610 3.34 5.07 27.13
C TYR A 610 2.36 6.12 27.67
N TYR A 611 1.74 5.86 28.82
CA TYR A 611 0.76 6.75 29.45
C TYR A 611 1.35 8.15 29.70
N ALA A 612 2.55 8.22 30.28
CA ALA A 612 3.25 9.47 30.53
C ALA A 612 3.63 10.21 29.23
N ALA A 613 4.20 9.49 28.26
CA ALA A 613 4.63 10.08 26.98
C ALA A 613 3.44 10.63 26.16
N PHE A 614 2.33 9.90 26.13
CA PHE A 614 1.12 10.34 25.43
C PHE A 614 0.42 11.49 26.17
N GLY A 615 0.43 11.48 27.51
CA GLY A 615 -0.13 12.53 28.35
C GLY A 615 0.57 13.88 28.21
N ALA A 616 1.86 13.89 27.89
CA ALA A 616 2.66 15.12 27.67
C ALA A 616 2.29 15.89 26.40
N ARG A 617 1.38 15.38 25.56
CA ARG A 617 1.03 15.99 24.27
C ARG A 617 0.12 17.20 24.44
N SER A 618 0.34 18.22 23.62
CA SER A 618 -0.50 19.43 23.60
C SER A 618 -1.99 19.15 23.33
N ALA A 619 -2.31 18.10 22.57
CA ALA A 619 -3.69 17.67 22.32
C ALA A 619 -4.39 17.17 23.60
N VAL A 620 -3.67 16.45 24.46
CA VAL A 620 -4.20 15.97 25.75
C VAL A 620 -4.42 17.14 26.70
N ALA A 621 -3.44 18.07 26.78
CA ALA A 621 -3.59 19.28 27.58
C ALA A 621 -4.82 20.11 27.18
N LYS A 622 -5.11 20.20 25.87
CA LYS A 622 -6.33 20.86 25.36
C LYS A 622 -7.61 20.11 25.74
N ALA A 623 -7.60 18.77 25.68
CA ALA A 623 -8.75 17.96 26.05
C ALA A 623 -9.10 18.06 27.54
N LEU A 624 -8.08 18.07 28.41
CA LEU A 624 -8.24 18.22 29.86
C LEU A 624 -8.65 19.65 30.29
N ALA A 625 -8.39 20.66 29.47
CA ALA A 625 -8.79 22.05 29.75
C ALA A 625 -10.28 22.32 29.53
N VAL A 626 -11.03 21.39 28.92
CA VAL A 626 -12.47 21.52 28.70
C VAL A 626 -13.24 21.18 29.99
N PRO A 627 -14.06 22.09 30.54
CA PRO A 627 -14.83 21.82 31.77
C PRO A 627 -15.74 20.60 31.60
N GLY A 628 -15.57 19.59 32.46
CA GLY A 628 -16.35 18.35 32.44
C GLY A 628 -15.81 17.23 31.54
N ALA A 629 -14.77 17.48 30.74
CA ALA A 629 -14.12 16.44 29.96
C ALA A 629 -13.26 15.53 30.85
N LEU A 630 -13.35 14.21 30.64
CA LEU A 630 -12.56 13.19 31.35
C LEU A 630 -12.68 13.23 32.89
N GLN A 631 -13.83 13.67 33.44
CA GLN A 631 -14.08 13.58 34.87
C GLN A 631 -14.00 12.13 35.35
N PRO A 632 -13.28 11.84 36.45
CA PRO A 632 -13.12 10.48 36.92
C PRO A 632 -14.47 9.87 37.25
N ARG A 633 -14.73 8.65 36.75
CA ARG A 633 -16.05 8.00 36.87
C ARG A 633 -16.47 7.72 38.32
N GLY A 634 -15.54 7.83 39.28
CA GLY A 634 -15.74 7.55 40.71
C GLY A 634 -15.66 8.76 41.67
N GLN A 635 -15.75 10.01 41.21
CA GLN A 635 -15.74 11.18 42.10
C GLN A 635 -17.13 11.79 42.33
N ALA A 636 -17.52 11.94 43.60
CA ALA A 636 -18.71 12.71 44.00
C ALA A 636 -18.47 14.21 43.75
N GLN A 637 -19.40 14.91 43.08
CA GLN A 637 -19.32 16.35 42.90
C GLN A 637 -19.57 17.11 44.22
N THR A 638 -18.52 17.51 44.93
CA THR A 638 -18.59 18.62 45.90
C THR A 638 -18.11 19.90 45.23
N GLN A 639 -18.91 20.49 44.33
CA GLN A 639 -18.71 21.92 43.99
C GLN A 639 -19.88 22.66 43.31
N ALA A 640 -21.12 22.15 43.35
CA ALA A 640 -22.29 22.90 42.87
C ALA A 640 -23.39 23.12 43.91
N GLN A 641 -23.26 22.59 45.14
CA GLN A 641 -24.29 22.74 46.18
C GLN A 641 -23.92 23.71 47.31
N ALA A 642 -22.67 24.17 47.40
CA ALA A 642 -22.26 25.16 48.41
C ALA A 642 -22.55 26.63 48.03
N LYS A 643 -23.21 26.89 46.89
CA LYS A 643 -23.60 28.25 46.47
C LYS A 643 -25.12 28.49 46.46
N ALA A 644 -25.91 27.52 46.93
CA ALA A 644 -27.37 27.64 47.01
C ALA A 644 -27.90 27.77 48.46
N GLU A 645 -27.02 27.83 49.47
CA GLU A 645 -27.40 28.02 50.88
C GLU A 645 -26.76 29.29 51.50
N SER A 646 -26.32 30.26 50.69
CA SER A 646 -25.84 31.56 51.18
C SER A 646 -26.47 32.77 50.46
N GLU A 647 -27.64 32.63 49.85
CA GLU A 647 -28.48 33.76 49.40
C GLU A 647 -29.88 33.68 50.03
#